data_AF-A0A957WIW8-F1
#
_entry.id   AF-A0A957WIW8-F1
#
_cell.length_a   1.000
_cell.length_b   1.000
_cell.length_c   1.000
_cell.angle_alpha   90.00
_cell.angle_beta   90.00
_cell.angle_gamma   90.00
#
_symmetry.space_group_name_H-M   'P 1'
#
loop_
_entity.id
_entity.type
_entity.pdbx_description
1 polymer ?
#
loop_
_entity_poly.entity_id
_entity_poly.type
_entity_poly.pdbx_seq_one_letter_code
_entity_poly.pdbx_strand_id
1 'polypeptide(L)'
;MPLSQTQLTAYLDDELTENERLQIEHQLAQSSESQARLDQLRREIAQMAHALDCLGPEQPPSAWLAWKRLRSHLPTASQPAPSDTPDSPASTSAVWESPSLLTTVRERIKQPWSTRPPLRQTRWQRKLFVGAVSTLLVLAIFIVGALLLGSPRTPLSAPEPQLPPEAVPVAATFSNTTPPGSITRPISTTQAIVALQPISQGAPFSAGAIGHREWPANNLPPNAIADEVEAIGQVAQTDIVQGQVIVRDMLAAATSATGVPNGDFGYGIQVDPQGNTTANIKHLKTLRMNWVKFQMPWREVEPDSGRYQWTDWDTLIEAYAAAGLNILLTIADAPHWSRPPEDSIDVDGFPQDAADYAQFVAQVADRYQGRVQAIEVWEEQNIYYSVGGQGRVDPAAYTDLLKQAYTAIKAVNPDMIVVSGGLAPTSAPPPMALDDVAYLRQLYANGAQPYLDAVGAHPLSFANPPDAFYQGGDFDPTRGYDDHRSFFFRNTMEAYRQVMVENGDEAKAIWPTDFGWAVRRTEDPRFEFAQENTPAEQAEYTLNAFEMGQTWGWVGPMFLGNLDYNLTAPDTGRANFGILNTPTYDALVTRGLGHQAVADLSPVAAGSDVVIVLDISGSMAAEDFAPNRLEATKSVIHNFVDTYQDGNIGYMTFAGQVVSRIQPTTDKELLAGIVDLTKLAWDIGLDSGTAIGDGLSEAIDMLQLSPANRQAVIFITDGTNNAGQVEPLTAAKEAAKLDIRVYMVGVAQEAPARLVFPDGRAEYRDPEIDEATLTAIANATGGDYFRAVDAAALQTIFEQIGKDLSTP
;
A
#
# COMPACT_ATOMS: atom_id res chain seq x y z
N MET A 1 -19.27 -17.52 27.14
CA MET A 1 -18.65 -17.72 28.48
C MET A 1 -17.40 -18.56 28.29
N PRO A 2 -16.22 -18.16 28.77
CA PRO A 2 -15.02 -18.99 28.60
C PRO A 2 -14.99 -20.12 29.64
N LEU A 3 -14.51 -21.29 29.20
CA LEU A 3 -14.44 -22.55 29.97
C LEU A 3 -13.42 -22.43 31.12
N SER A 4 -13.65 -23.16 32.21
CA SER A 4 -12.79 -23.11 33.40
C SER A 4 -11.54 -23.98 33.26
N GLN A 5 -10.51 -23.64 34.04
CA GLN A 5 -9.19 -24.27 34.05
C GLN A 5 -9.23 -25.79 34.28
N THR A 6 -10.27 -26.31 34.92
CA THR A 6 -10.51 -27.74 35.15
C THR A 6 -10.99 -28.49 33.89
N GLN A 7 -11.61 -27.78 32.94
CA GLN A 7 -12.06 -28.34 31.66
C GLN A 7 -10.91 -28.43 30.64
N LEU A 8 -9.89 -27.57 30.77
CA LEU A 8 -8.67 -27.66 29.96
C LEU A 8 -7.80 -28.85 30.35
N THR A 9 -7.73 -29.20 31.64
CA THR A 9 -6.91 -30.33 32.11
C THR A 9 -7.47 -31.68 31.66
N ALA A 10 -8.79 -31.79 31.45
CA ALA A 10 -9.43 -33.02 30.97
C ALA A 10 -9.31 -33.24 29.44
N TYR A 11 -8.91 -32.23 28.67
CA TYR A 11 -8.73 -32.32 27.22
C TYR A 11 -7.29 -32.68 26.82
N LEU A 12 -6.35 -32.62 27.77
CA LEU A 12 -4.90 -32.76 27.55
C LEU A 12 -4.35 -34.18 27.81
N ASP A 13 -5.21 -35.15 28.14
CA ASP A 13 -4.77 -36.48 28.60
C ASP A 13 -4.68 -37.57 27.52
N ASP A 14 -5.04 -37.33 26.24
CA ASP A 14 -5.12 -38.44 25.25
C ASP A 14 -4.21 -38.36 24.00
N GLU A 15 -3.49 -37.27 23.69
CA GLU A 15 -2.67 -37.22 22.45
C GLU A 15 -1.39 -36.36 22.53
N LEU A 16 -0.51 -36.56 23.52
CA LEU A 16 0.82 -35.93 23.51
C LEU A 16 1.94 -36.93 23.82
N THR A 17 3.02 -36.87 23.06
CA THR A 17 4.21 -37.70 23.28
C THR A 17 5.01 -37.19 24.48
N GLU A 18 5.78 -38.08 25.14
CA GLU A 18 6.51 -37.76 26.38
C GLU A 18 7.55 -36.62 26.22
N ASN A 19 8.02 -36.37 25.00
CA ASN A 19 8.89 -35.22 24.69
C ASN A 19 8.14 -33.88 24.64
N GLU A 20 6.90 -33.85 24.16
CA GLU A 20 6.08 -32.62 24.11
C GLU A 20 5.64 -32.20 25.52
N ARG A 21 5.39 -33.17 26.39
CA ARG A 21 5.07 -32.95 27.81
C ARG A 21 6.23 -32.29 28.57
N LEU A 22 7.47 -32.72 28.32
CA LEU A 22 8.68 -32.15 28.93
C LEU A 22 9.01 -30.73 28.43
N GLN A 23 8.72 -30.41 27.17
CA GLN A 23 8.90 -29.05 26.63
C GLN A 23 7.91 -28.05 27.23
N ILE A 24 6.65 -28.46 27.43
CA ILE A 24 5.61 -27.60 28.02
C ILE A 24 5.87 -27.39 29.52
N GLU A 25 6.28 -28.42 30.25
CA GLU A 25 6.68 -28.29 31.67
C GLU A 25 7.90 -27.36 31.84
N HIS A 26 8.84 -27.38 30.89
CA HIS A 26 9.99 -26.46 30.90
C HIS A 26 9.58 -25.00 30.65
N GLN A 27 8.64 -24.74 29.73
CA GLN A 27 8.13 -23.40 29.45
C GLN A 27 7.28 -22.83 30.60
N LEU A 28 6.48 -23.68 31.28
CA LEU A 28 5.70 -23.28 32.45
C LEU A 28 6.58 -22.99 33.68
N ALA A 29 7.70 -23.69 33.83
CA ALA A 29 8.69 -23.39 34.87
C ALA A 29 9.31 -21.99 34.66
N GLN A 30 9.63 -21.62 33.41
CA GLN A 30 10.19 -20.30 33.06
C GLN A 30 9.19 -19.14 33.24
N SER A 31 7.89 -19.37 33.05
CA SER A 31 6.86 -18.34 33.29
C SER A 31 6.62 -18.09 34.78
N SER A 32 6.75 -19.12 35.63
CA SER A 32 6.56 -18.99 37.08
C SER A 32 7.65 -18.16 37.77
N GLU A 33 8.90 -18.27 37.28
CA GLU A 33 10.06 -17.52 37.80
C GLU A 33 9.98 -16.03 37.39
N SER A 34 9.39 -15.75 36.23
CA SER A 34 9.13 -14.40 35.72
C SER A 34 8.02 -13.68 36.48
N GLN A 35 6.97 -14.40 36.88
CA GLN A 35 5.87 -13.85 37.68
C GLN A 35 6.31 -13.52 39.11
N ALA A 36 7.13 -14.39 39.73
CA ALA A 36 7.68 -14.15 41.06
C ALA A 36 8.60 -12.90 41.10
N ARG A 37 9.35 -12.66 40.01
CA ARG A 37 10.18 -11.46 39.82
C ARG A 37 9.34 -10.18 39.73
N LEU A 38 8.22 -10.23 39.01
CA LEU A 38 7.28 -9.11 38.88
C LEU A 38 6.58 -8.79 40.20
N ASP A 39 6.19 -9.79 40.97
CA ASP A 39 5.55 -9.58 42.28
C ASP A 39 6.53 -9.07 43.34
N GLN A 40 7.81 -9.46 43.26
CA GLN A 40 8.85 -8.88 44.09
C GLN A 40 9.06 -7.39 43.79
N LEU A 41 9.15 -7.02 42.51
CA LEU A 41 9.27 -5.62 42.06
C LEU A 41 8.07 -4.76 42.50
N ARG A 42 6.85 -5.29 42.43
CA ARG A 42 5.64 -4.59 42.90
C ARG A 42 5.67 -4.32 44.41
N ARG A 43 6.18 -5.27 45.21
CA ARG A 43 6.33 -5.09 46.67
C ARG A 43 7.40 -4.07 47.02
N GLU A 44 8.53 -4.06 46.29
CA GLU A 44 9.61 -3.08 46.49
C GLU A 44 9.14 -1.66 46.13
N ILE A 45 8.37 -1.50 45.05
CA ILE A 45 7.76 -0.22 44.65
C ILE A 45 6.76 0.29 45.70
N ALA A 46 5.92 -0.59 46.24
CA ALA A 46 4.96 -0.22 47.29
C ALA A 46 5.64 0.22 48.61
N GLN A 47 6.77 -0.43 48.97
CA GLN A 47 7.56 -0.03 50.14
C GLN A 47 8.26 1.32 49.94
N MET A 48 8.73 1.62 48.72
CA MET A 48 9.33 2.91 48.38
C MET A 48 8.29 4.05 48.40
N ALA A 49 7.07 3.80 47.91
CA ALA A 49 5.97 4.76 47.95
C ALA A 49 5.57 5.11 49.40
N HIS A 50 5.48 4.11 50.28
CA HIS A 50 5.14 4.33 51.69
C HIS A 50 6.24 5.08 52.48
N ALA A 51 7.52 4.90 52.10
CA ALA A 51 8.64 5.63 52.69
C ALA A 51 8.66 7.12 52.28
N LEU A 52 8.13 7.45 51.09
CA LEU A 52 8.02 8.82 50.58
C LEU A 52 6.86 9.59 51.22
N ASP A 53 5.73 8.93 51.50
CA ASP A 53 4.58 9.53 52.20
C ASP A 53 4.89 9.95 53.66
N CYS A 54 5.89 9.33 54.30
CA CYS A 54 6.28 9.66 55.67
C CYS A 54 7.09 10.98 55.79
N LEU A 55 7.45 11.64 54.69
CA LEU A 55 8.22 12.88 54.68
C LEU A 55 7.30 14.07 54.34
N GLY A 56 6.77 14.71 55.38
CA GLY A 56 5.83 15.83 55.26
C GLY A 56 6.37 17.07 54.51
N PRO A 57 5.49 18.04 54.17
CA PRO A 57 5.68 18.86 52.98
C PRO A 57 6.24 20.25 53.30
N GLU A 58 7.46 20.40 53.83
CA GLU A 58 8.14 21.71 53.82
C GLU A 58 9.68 21.61 53.67
N GLN A 59 10.20 22.25 52.60
CA GLN A 59 11.58 22.69 52.28
C GLN A 59 12.44 21.88 51.26
N PRO A 60 12.92 22.52 50.16
CA PRO A 60 14.10 22.08 49.39
C PRO A 60 15.37 22.77 49.95
N PRO A 61 16.61 22.21 49.85
CA PRO A 61 17.13 21.39 48.74
C PRO A 61 17.95 20.14 49.14
N SER A 62 18.24 19.33 48.12
CA SER A 62 19.22 18.22 48.02
C SER A 62 18.72 16.80 48.31
N ALA A 63 18.30 16.13 47.23
CA ALA A 63 18.13 14.67 47.13
C ALA A 63 19.36 13.84 47.58
N TRP A 64 20.53 14.49 47.74
CA TRP A 64 21.79 13.87 48.15
C TRP A 64 21.86 13.51 49.65
N LEU A 65 21.21 14.28 50.54
CA LEU A 65 21.17 13.93 51.98
C LEU A 65 20.16 12.81 52.27
N ALA A 66 19.07 12.73 51.51
CA ALA A 66 18.08 11.66 51.59
C ALA A 66 18.69 10.29 51.19
N TRP A 67 19.50 10.27 50.12
CA TRP A 67 20.21 9.07 49.67
C TRP A 67 21.22 8.53 50.70
N LYS A 68 21.90 9.42 51.45
CA LYS A 68 22.85 9.03 52.50
C LYS A 68 22.17 8.37 53.71
N ARG A 69 20.93 8.74 54.05
CA ARG A 69 20.18 8.13 55.17
C ARG A 69 19.54 6.80 54.78
N LEU A 70 19.14 6.61 53.52
CA LEU A 70 18.56 5.35 53.03
C LEU A 70 19.60 4.22 52.97
N ARG A 71 20.85 4.53 52.62
CA ARG A 71 21.93 3.54 52.46
C ARG A 71 22.27 2.79 53.76
N SER A 72 22.00 3.37 54.94
CA SER A 72 22.34 2.74 56.22
C SER A 72 21.32 1.70 56.72
N HIS A 73 20.21 1.49 56.00
CA HIS A 73 19.10 0.62 56.45
C HIS A 73 18.80 -0.57 55.51
N LEU A 74 19.61 -0.82 54.48
CA LEU A 74 19.43 -1.98 53.60
C LEU A 74 20.24 -3.19 54.10
N PRO A 75 19.65 -4.39 54.24
CA PRO A 75 20.36 -5.58 54.69
C PRO A 75 21.32 -6.10 53.61
N THR A 76 22.56 -6.39 54.00
CA THR A 76 23.51 -7.16 53.17
C THR A 76 23.09 -8.63 53.13
N ALA A 77 22.75 -9.14 51.95
CA ALA A 77 22.54 -10.56 51.73
C ALA A 77 23.86 -11.33 51.83
N SER A 78 23.84 -12.37 52.67
CA SER A 78 24.89 -13.31 53.01
C SER A 78 25.34 -14.20 51.84
N GLN A 79 26.65 -14.43 51.75
CA GLN A 79 27.27 -15.43 50.88
C GLN A 79 26.96 -16.88 51.32
N PRO A 80 26.95 -17.87 50.41
CA PRO A 80 27.13 -19.26 50.78
C PRO A 80 28.62 -19.58 51.03
N ALA A 81 28.86 -20.46 52.02
CA ALA A 81 30.17 -20.91 52.50
C ALA A 81 30.94 -21.81 51.49
N PRO A 82 32.28 -21.91 51.61
CA PRO A 82 33.15 -22.51 50.60
C PRO A 82 33.36 -24.02 50.80
N SER A 83 33.63 -24.73 49.69
CA SER A 83 34.13 -26.11 49.68
C SER A 83 35.65 -26.16 49.91
N ASP A 84 36.08 -27.17 50.67
CA ASP A 84 37.39 -27.36 51.28
C ASP A 84 38.59 -27.64 50.33
N THR A 85 39.65 -26.82 50.48
CA THR A 85 41.11 -27.17 50.49
C THR A 85 41.80 -27.68 49.20
N PRO A 86 43.16 -27.73 49.15
CA PRO A 86 44.12 -26.63 49.24
C PRO A 86 45.17 -26.68 48.11
N ASP A 87 45.75 -25.54 47.71
CA ASP A 87 47.20 -25.42 47.47
C ASP A 87 47.58 -23.97 47.10
N SER A 88 48.54 -23.45 47.86
CA SER A 88 49.29 -22.22 47.59
C SER A 88 50.75 -22.59 47.86
N PRO A 89 51.73 -22.00 47.15
CA PRO A 89 52.17 -20.68 47.63
C PRO A 89 52.70 -19.71 46.57
N ALA A 90 52.58 -18.41 46.93
CA ALA A 90 53.60 -17.34 46.86
C ALA A 90 54.31 -17.07 45.51
N SER A 91 54.56 -15.84 45.08
CA SER A 91 54.41 -14.48 45.60
C SER A 91 54.85 -13.54 44.47
N THR A 92 54.29 -12.32 44.41
CA THR A 92 55.04 -11.05 44.49
C THR A 92 54.13 -9.89 44.12
N SER A 93 53.84 -9.10 45.15
CA SER A 93 53.31 -7.76 45.08
C SER A 93 54.35 -6.79 44.53
N ALA A 94 53.99 -5.98 43.53
CA ALA A 94 54.55 -4.64 43.34
C ALA A 94 53.53 -3.72 42.66
N VAL A 95 53.05 -2.80 43.49
CA VAL A 95 52.28 -1.55 43.29
C VAL A 95 52.60 -0.80 41.99
N TRP A 96 51.56 -0.36 41.26
CA TRP A 96 51.46 0.99 40.68
C TRP A 96 50.00 1.44 40.66
N GLU A 97 49.73 2.55 41.34
CA GLU A 97 48.46 3.26 41.40
C GLU A 97 48.09 3.84 40.02
N SER A 98 46.81 3.76 39.65
CA SER A 98 46.22 4.68 38.67
C SER A 98 44.77 5.03 39.07
N PRO A 99 44.33 6.29 38.86
CA PRO A 99 43.13 6.85 39.48
C PRO A 99 41.85 6.19 38.95
N SER A 100 40.85 6.09 39.84
CA SER A 100 39.54 5.50 39.53
C SER A 100 38.95 6.09 38.25
N LEU A 101 38.36 5.21 37.43
CA LEU A 101 37.74 5.47 36.12
C LEU A 101 36.87 6.75 36.08
N LEU A 102 36.28 7.10 37.21
CA LEU A 102 35.46 8.29 37.42
C LEU A 102 36.21 9.62 37.23
N THR A 103 37.50 9.66 37.58
CA THR A 103 38.33 10.87 37.43
C THR A 103 38.64 11.14 35.96
N THR A 104 38.93 10.09 35.20
CA THR A 104 39.18 10.14 33.75
C THR A 104 37.94 10.54 32.95
N VAL A 105 36.75 10.09 33.36
CA VAL A 105 35.48 10.48 32.73
C VAL A 105 35.14 11.94 33.01
N ARG A 106 35.39 12.42 34.24
CA ARG A 106 35.08 13.80 34.65
C ARG A 106 35.92 14.85 33.92
N GLU A 107 37.20 14.58 33.66
CA GLU A 107 38.08 15.51 32.94
C GLU A 107 37.87 15.48 31.42
N ARG A 108 37.36 14.37 30.87
CA ARG A 108 37.13 14.21 29.42
C ARG A 108 35.85 14.90 28.92
N ILE A 109 34.84 15.05 29.78
CA ILE A 109 33.60 15.77 29.46
C ILE A 109 33.85 17.29 29.33
N LYS A 110 34.89 17.82 29.97
CA LYS A 110 35.22 19.25 29.94
C LYS A 110 36.00 19.72 28.70
N GLN A 111 36.40 18.82 27.79
CA GLN A 111 37.21 19.19 26.61
C GLN A 111 36.36 19.30 25.32
N PRO A 112 36.58 20.36 24.50
CA PRO A 112 35.95 20.52 23.18
C PRO A 112 36.21 19.33 22.25
N TRP A 113 35.24 19.05 21.38
CA TRP A 113 35.24 17.84 20.54
C TRP A 113 36.40 17.79 19.53
N SER A 114 36.92 18.95 19.11
CA SER A 114 37.93 19.11 18.08
C SER A 114 39.38 18.74 18.48
N THR A 115 39.67 18.48 19.76
CA THR A 115 41.05 18.26 20.25
C THR A 115 41.30 16.85 20.81
N ARG A 116 40.44 15.86 20.52
CA ARG A 116 40.56 14.51 21.10
C ARG A 116 41.44 13.59 20.24
N PRO A 117 42.47 12.91 20.79
CA PRO A 117 43.22 11.91 20.03
C PRO A 117 42.41 10.61 19.85
N PRO A 118 42.62 9.85 18.76
CA PRO A 118 41.86 8.63 18.49
C PRO A 118 42.30 7.49 19.42
N LEU A 119 41.33 6.79 20.03
CA LEU A 119 41.61 5.65 20.90
C LEU A 119 41.60 4.33 20.10
N ARG A 120 42.70 3.59 20.13
CA ARG A 120 42.70 2.14 19.86
C ARG A 120 42.07 1.44 21.08
N GLN A 121 40.87 0.88 20.95
CA GLN A 121 40.22 0.10 22.02
C GLN A 121 39.84 -1.32 21.57
N THR A 122 39.98 -2.28 22.50
CA THR A 122 39.63 -3.69 22.32
C THR A 122 38.13 -3.96 22.52
N ARG A 123 37.62 -5.05 21.93
CA ARG A 123 36.19 -5.44 21.90
C ARG A 123 35.48 -5.46 23.28
N TRP A 124 36.20 -5.66 24.37
CA TRP A 124 35.63 -5.67 25.73
C TRP A 124 35.25 -4.28 26.26
N GLN A 125 35.97 -3.23 25.87
CA GLN A 125 35.70 -1.86 26.33
C GLN A 125 34.45 -1.26 25.65
N ARG A 126 34.12 -1.71 24.43
CA ARG A 126 32.86 -1.33 23.74
C ARG A 126 31.61 -1.86 24.45
N LYS A 127 31.65 -3.08 25.01
CA LYS A 127 30.50 -3.68 25.70
C LYS A 127 30.16 -2.98 27.02
N LEU A 128 31.17 -2.53 27.76
CA LEU A 128 30.98 -1.77 29.01
C LEU A 128 30.43 -0.35 28.76
N PHE A 129 30.83 0.29 27.66
CA PHE A 129 30.36 1.64 27.31
C PHE A 129 28.89 1.63 26.86
N VAL A 130 28.49 0.63 26.07
CA VAL A 130 27.09 0.48 25.63
C VAL A 130 26.17 0.19 26.82
N GLY A 131 26.57 -0.69 27.75
CA GLY A 131 25.76 -0.98 28.95
C GLY A 131 25.58 0.22 29.89
N ALA A 132 26.59 1.08 30.04
CA ALA A 132 26.51 2.27 30.87
C ALA A 132 25.59 3.35 30.29
N VAL A 133 25.56 3.51 28.96
CA VAL A 133 24.69 4.48 28.26
C VAL A 133 23.24 4.02 28.29
N SER A 134 22.97 2.72 28.07
CA SER A 134 21.60 2.16 28.17
C SER A 134 21.00 2.31 29.56
N THR A 135 21.81 2.14 30.61
CA THR A 135 21.34 2.26 32.00
C THR A 135 21.00 3.71 32.37
N LEU A 136 21.76 4.69 31.86
CA LEU A 136 21.49 6.12 32.06
C LEU A 136 20.26 6.61 31.29
N LEU A 137 20.00 6.05 30.11
CA LEU A 137 18.83 6.39 29.30
C LEU A 137 17.52 5.94 29.97
N VAL A 138 17.50 4.71 30.52
CA VAL A 138 16.35 4.18 31.25
C VAL A 138 16.08 5.01 32.53
N LEU A 139 17.13 5.42 33.24
CA LEU A 139 16.98 6.25 34.43
C LEU A 139 16.41 7.65 34.12
N ALA A 140 16.76 8.24 32.97
CA ALA A 140 16.24 9.54 32.53
C ALA A 140 14.75 9.47 32.16
N ILE A 141 14.32 8.39 31.49
CA ILE A 141 12.92 8.17 31.11
C ILE A 141 12.02 8.02 32.35
N PHE A 142 12.48 7.33 33.40
CA PHE A 142 11.73 7.19 34.64
C PHE A 142 11.64 8.48 35.47
N ILE A 143 12.65 9.34 35.45
CA ILE A 143 12.63 10.64 36.14
C ILE A 143 11.64 11.60 35.48
N VAL A 144 11.53 11.59 34.15
CA VAL A 144 10.58 12.44 33.41
C VAL A 144 9.14 11.96 33.61
N GLY A 145 8.91 10.64 33.65
CA GLY A 145 7.58 10.07 33.94
C GLY A 145 7.08 10.38 35.37
N ALA A 146 7.98 10.43 36.35
CA ALA A 146 7.62 10.76 37.74
C ALA A 146 7.31 12.27 37.96
N LEU A 147 7.84 13.16 37.10
CA LEU A 147 7.59 14.60 37.17
C LEU A 147 6.26 15.03 36.53
N LEU A 148 5.67 14.20 35.67
CA LEU A 148 4.45 14.55 34.90
C LEU A 148 3.13 14.07 35.52
N LEU A 149 3.15 13.29 36.60
CA LEU A 149 1.93 12.74 37.23
C LEU A 149 1.69 13.19 38.68
N GLY A 150 2.42 14.20 39.19
CA GLY A 150 2.32 14.67 40.57
C GLY A 150 1.79 16.09 40.70
N SER A 151 0.47 16.28 40.70
CA SER A 151 -0.16 17.48 41.28
C SER A 151 -1.61 17.17 41.71
N PRO A 152 -1.94 17.22 43.02
CA PRO A 152 -3.32 17.13 43.48
C PRO A 152 -4.02 18.49 43.34
N ARG A 153 -5.21 18.51 42.72
CA ARG A 153 -6.14 19.66 42.80
C ARG A 153 -7.06 19.50 44.00
N THR A 154 -6.96 20.42 44.96
CA THR A 154 -7.92 20.59 46.07
C THR A 154 -9.21 21.26 45.58
N PRO A 155 -10.37 20.97 46.20
CA PRO A 155 -11.67 21.53 45.80
C PRO A 155 -11.86 22.95 46.36
N LEU A 156 -12.23 23.90 45.49
CA LEU A 156 -12.71 25.24 45.85
C LEU A 156 -14.25 25.24 45.83
N SER A 157 -14.86 25.54 46.97
CA SER A 157 -16.29 25.79 47.13
C SER A 157 -16.69 27.12 46.49
N ALA A 158 -17.81 27.14 45.75
CA ALA A 158 -18.52 28.35 45.33
C ALA A 158 -20.05 28.06 45.26
N PRO A 159 -20.93 29.07 45.39
CA PRO A 159 -22.25 28.92 45.99
C PRO A 159 -23.36 28.48 45.02
N GLU A 160 -24.42 27.95 45.64
CA GLU A 160 -25.66 27.39 45.11
C GLU A 160 -26.50 28.36 44.25
N PRO A 161 -27.02 27.95 43.07
CA PRO A 161 -28.08 28.65 42.37
C PRO A 161 -29.46 27.99 42.60
N GLN A 162 -30.43 28.83 42.96
CA GLN A 162 -31.84 28.49 43.20
C GLN A 162 -32.58 28.07 41.92
N LEU A 163 -33.43 27.05 42.04
CA LEU A 163 -34.41 26.61 41.03
C LEU A 163 -35.62 27.56 40.95
N PRO A 164 -36.16 27.86 39.75
CA PRO A 164 -37.54 28.30 39.59
C PRO A 164 -38.50 27.14 39.22
N PRO A 165 -39.82 27.30 39.43
CA PRO A 165 -40.77 26.21 39.63
C PRO A 165 -41.48 25.72 38.36
N GLU A 166 -42.11 24.55 38.52
CA GLU A 166 -42.95 23.77 37.61
C GLU A 166 -43.95 24.55 36.72
N ALA A 167 -44.18 24.03 35.51
CA ALA A 167 -45.38 24.30 34.72
C ALA A 167 -45.89 23.03 33.98
N VAL A 168 -46.94 22.45 34.56
CA VAL A 168 -48.18 21.81 34.03
C VAL A 168 -48.19 21.24 32.59
N PRO A 169 -48.68 19.99 32.38
CA PRO A 169 -48.92 19.43 31.05
C PRO A 169 -50.31 19.84 30.52
N VAL A 170 -50.38 20.35 29.29
CA VAL A 170 -51.65 20.58 28.58
C VAL A 170 -51.81 19.51 27.50
N ALA A 171 -52.84 18.69 27.70
CA ALA A 171 -53.37 17.75 26.73
C ALA A 171 -54.10 18.49 25.60
N ALA A 172 -53.81 18.12 24.35
CA ALA A 172 -54.65 18.45 23.21
C ALA A 172 -55.25 17.15 22.65
N THR A 173 -56.56 17.04 22.84
CA THR A 173 -57.46 16.02 22.32
C THR A 173 -57.56 16.08 20.80
N PHE A 174 -57.45 14.93 20.11
CA PHE A 174 -58.00 14.75 18.77
C PHE A 174 -59.04 13.62 18.77
N SER A 175 -60.21 13.96 18.26
CA SER A 175 -61.45 13.21 18.24
C SER A 175 -61.47 12.21 17.08
N ASN A 176 -61.88 10.97 17.35
CA ASN A 176 -62.25 9.98 16.36
C ASN A 176 -63.59 10.32 15.70
N THR A 177 -63.61 10.51 14.38
CA THR A 177 -64.80 10.27 13.54
C THR A 177 -64.38 9.75 12.15
N THR A 178 -64.94 8.60 11.76
CA THR A 178 -65.01 8.01 10.40
C THR A 178 -66.48 7.60 10.16
N PRO A 179 -66.99 7.21 8.96
CA PRO A 179 -66.56 7.26 7.53
C PRO A 179 -67.72 7.85 6.62
N PRO A 180 -67.88 7.68 5.27
CA PRO A 180 -67.23 6.76 4.31
C PRO A 180 -66.86 7.27 2.89
N GLY A 181 -65.96 6.51 2.25
CA GLY A 181 -65.66 6.56 0.81
C GLY A 181 -64.62 5.51 0.45
N SER A 182 -65.09 4.33 0.03
CA SER A 182 -64.35 3.13 -0.36
C SER A 182 -63.32 3.34 -1.48
N ILE A 183 -62.20 2.60 -1.44
CA ILE A 183 -61.91 1.46 -2.33
C ILE A 183 -60.70 0.72 -1.74
N THR A 184 -60.93 -0.51 -1.28
CA THR A 184 -59.89 -1.50 -1.04
C THR A 184 -59.46 -2.09 -2.38
N ARG A 185 -58.19 -1.90 -2.76
CA ARG A 185 -57.49 -2.78 -3.69
C ARG A 185 -56.42 -3.54 -2.90
N PRO A 186 -56.26 -4.85 -3.11
CA PRO A 186 -55.14 -5.56 -2.52
C PRO A 186 -53.87 -5.02 -3.19
N ILE A 187 -53.01 -4.34 -2.43
CA ILE A 187 -51.66 -4.07 -2.90
C ILE A 187 -50.94 -5.41 -2.81
N SER A 188 -50.84 -6.07 -3.96
CA SER A 188 -49.89 -7.14 -4.18
C SER A 188 -48.51 -6.57 -3.91
N THR A 189 -47.80 -7.16 -2.96
CA THR A 189 -46.35 -6.96 -2.81
C THR A 189 -45.68 -7.42 -4.10
N THR A 190 -45.10 -6.49 -4.85
CA THR A 190 -44.19 -6.84 -5.93
C THR A 190 -42.81 -6.36 -5.51
N GLN A 191 -41.93 -7.33 -5.23
CA GLN A 191 -40.51 -7.14 -4.97
C GLN A 191 -39.89 -6.41 -6.16
N ALA A 192 -39.15 -5.33 -5.91
CA ALA A 192 -38.26 -4.74 -6.90
C ALA A 192 -36.87 -5.35 -6.70
N ILE A 193 -36.39 -6.04 -7.72
CA ILE A 193 -35.03 -6.56 -7.82
C ILE A 193 -34.25 -5.54 -8.64
N VAL A 194 -33.12 -5.04 -8.12
CA VAL A 194 -32.16 -4.26 -8.90
C VAL A 194 -30.81 -4.96 -8.78
N ALA A 195 -30.37 -5.58 -9.88
CA ALA A 195 -29.01 -6.07 -10.04
C ALA A 195 -28.27 -5.10 -10.96
N LEU A 196 -27.09 -4.64 -10.53
CA LEU A 196 -26.20 -3.82 -11.35
C LEU A 196 -24.97 -4.65 -11.67
N GLN A 197 -24.91 -5.17 -12.90
CA GLN A 197 -23.65 -5.51 -13.55
C GLN A 197 -23.71 -5.09 -15.03
N PRO A 198 -22.59 -4.63 -15.60
CA PRO A 198 -22.51 -4.28 -17.01
C PRO A 198 -22.53 -5.56 -17.87
N ILE A 199 -23.37 -5.59 -18.91
CA ILE A 199 -23.36 -6.64 -19.93
C ILE A 199 -23.02 -6.00 -21.27
N SER A 200 -22.11 -6.61 -22.04
CA SER A 200 -21.88 -6.23 -23.43
C SER A 200 -23.12 -6.52 -24.28
N GLN A 201 -23.39 -5.68 -25.29
CA GLN A 201 -24.57 -5.85 -26.14
C GLN A 201 -24.58 -7.24 -26.82
N GLY A 202 -25.62 -8.02 -26.53
CA GLY A 202 -25.98 -9.22 -27.31
C GLY A 202 -25.81 -10.59 -26.64
N ALA A 203 -25.33 -10.68 -25.39
CA ALA A 203 -25.18 -11.98 -24.72
C ALA A 203 -26.52 -12.52 -24.14
N PRO A 204 -26.88 -13.81 -24.36
CA PRO A 204 -28.02 -14.43 -23.70
C PRO A 204 -27.71 -14.83 -22.25
N PHE A 205 -28.67 -14.60 -21.34
CA PHE A 205 -28.60 -14.88 -19.90
C PHE A 205 -28.71 -16.39 -19.59
N SER A 206 -27.95 -16.89 -18.60
CA SER A 206 -28.19 -18.18 -17.94
C SER A 206 -28.87 -17.97 -16.58
N ALA A 207 -30.04 -18.58 -16.38
CA ALA A 207 -30.83 -18.39 -15.17
C ALA A 207 -30.17 -19.08 -13.95
N GLY A 208 -29.67 -18.29 -13.00
CA GLY A 208 -29.17 -18.81 -11.71
C GLY A 208 -28.28 -17.87 -10.86
N ALA A 209 -27.80 -16.74 -11.39
CA ALA A 209 -26.76 -15.94 -10.74
C ALA A 209 -27.26 -14.66 -10.03
N ILE A 210 -28.24 -14.74 -9.12
CA ILE A 210 -28.59 -13.60 -8.23
C ILE A 210 -28.95 -14.12 -6.83
N GLY A 211 -28.24 -13.63 -5.80
CA GLY A 211 -28.58 -13.84 -4.37
C GLY A 211 -29.65 -12.85 -3.88
N HIS A 212 -30.46 -13.26 -2.90
CA HIS A 212 -31.66 -12.55 -2.40
C HIS A 212 -31.45 -12.02 -0.97
N ARG A 213 -31.94 -10.83 -0.62
CA ARG A 213 -32.01 -10.35 0.80
C ARG A 213 -33.28 -9.52 1.05
N GLU A 214 -33.93 -9.72 2.20
CA GLU A 214 -35.14 -8.99 2.66
C GLU A 214 -34.82 -8.00 3.81
N TRP A 215 -35.61 -6.93 3.96
CA TRP A 215 -35.47 -5.93 5.04
C TRP A 215 -36.80 -5.73 5.83
N PRO A 216 -36.76 -5.61 7.17
CA PRO A 216 -37.95 -5.30 7.98
C PRO A 216 -38.33 -3.81 8.02
N ALA A 217 -39.64 -3.54 8.08
CA ALA A 217 -40.32 -2.30 7.67
C ALA A 217 -40.34 -1.11 8.67
N ASN A 218 -39.57 -1.11 9.75
CA ASN A 218 -39.75 -0.10 10.81
C ASN A 218 -38.51 0.79 10.99
N ASN A 219 -38.38 1.84 10.17
CA ASN A 219 -37.69 3.11 10.46
C ASN A 219 -37.67 4.05 9.23
N LEU A 220 -38.83 4.54 8.80
CA LEU A 220 -38.92 5.69 7.89
C LEU A 220 -39.45 6.91 8.66
N PRO A 221 -38.80 8.09 8.59
CA PRO A 221 -39.31 9.31 9.21
C PRO A 221 -40.60 9.82 8.54
N PRO A 222 -41.43 10.62 9.23
CA PRO A 222 -42.86 10.80 8.92
C PRO A 222 -43.21 11.55 7.63
N ASN A 223 -42.25 11.90 6.77
CA ASN A 223 -42.47 12.70 5.56
C ASN A 223 -41.96 12.02 4.28
N ALA A 224 -41.75 10.71 4.28
CA ALA A 224 -41.41 9.96 3.07
C ALA A 224 -42.69 9.39 2.44
N ILE A 225 -43.26 10.10 1.45
CA ILE A 225 -44.00 9.47 0.35
C ILE A 225 -43.59 10.20 -0.92
N ALA A 226 -42.91 9.48 -1.80
CA ALA A 226 -42.59 9.90 -3.15
C ALA A 226 -43.87 9.94 -3.98
N ASP A 227 -44.09 11.07 -4.63
CA ASP A 227 -44.63 11.16 -5.98
C ASP A 227 -44.09 12.49 -6.53
N GLU A 228 -43.25 12.41 -7.58
CA GLU A 228 -42.29 13.40 -8.10
C GLU A 228 -40.98 13.55 -7.32
N VAL A 229 -39.87 13.09 -7.92
CA VAL A 229 -38.54 13.63 -7.64
C VAL A 229 -38.12 14.44 -8.86
N GLU A 230 -38.45 15.72 -8.84
CA GLU A 230 -37.69 16.72 -9.59
C GLU A 230 -36.40 16.97 -8.79
N ALA A 231 -35.31 16.30 -9.18
CA ALA A 231 -33.97 16.65 -8.75
C ALA A 231 -33.25 17.31 -9.93
N ILE A 232 -33.37 18.64 -10.02
CA ILE A 232 -32.40 19.54 -10.64
C ILE A 232 -32.05 19.21 -12.12
N GLY A 233 -33.06 19.25 -13.00
CA GLY A 233 -32.90 19.95 -14.28
C GLY A 233 -32.61 19.19 -15.59
N GLN A 234 -32.46 17.86 -15.64
CA GLN A 234 -32.44 17.14 -16.93
C GLN A 234 -33.20 15.80 -16.87
N VAL A 235 -34.10 15.59 -17.84
CA VAL A 235 -35.08 14.49 -17.90
C VAL A 235 -34.44 13.23 -18.50
N ALA A 236 -34.38 12.14 -17.74
CA ALA A 236 -34.20 10.80 -18.30
C ALA A 236 -35.55 10.24 -18.76
N GLN A 237 -35.64 9.72 -19.99
CA GLN A 237 -36.86 9.03 -20.44
C GLN A 237 -36.97 7.65 -19.81
N THR A 238 -38.09 7.37 -19.16
CA THR A 238 -38.45 6.07 -18.60
C THR A 238 -39.52 5.42 -19.48
N ASP A 239 -39.33 4.14 -19.81
CA ASP A 239 -40.37 3.31 -20.43
C ASP A 239 -40.94 2.35 -19.37
N ILE A 240 -42.25 2.11 -19.43
CA ILE A 240 -42.93 1.09 -18.62
C ILE A 240 -43.28 -0.08 -19.55
N VAL A 241 -42.63 -1.22 -19.34
CA VAL A 241 -42.95 -2.47 -20.04
C VAL A 241 -43.39 -3.49 -19.00
N GLN A 242 -44.63 -3.97 -19.12
CA GLN A 242 -45.22 -5.01 -18.25
C GLN A 242 -45.11 -4.74 -16.74
N GLY A 243 -45.20 -3.47 -16.34
CA GLY A 243 -45.27 -3.08 -14.94
C GLY A 243 -43.93 -3.01 -14.19
N GLN A 244 -42.80 -3.13 -14.90
CA GLN A 244 -41.48 -2.82 -14.38
C GLN A 244 -40.98 -1.47 -14.91
N VAL A 245 -40.29 -0.73 -14.04
CA VAL A 245 -39.59 0.52 -14.39
C VAL A 245 -38.23 0.15 -14.94
N ILE A 246 -37.99 0.43 -16.21
CA ILE A 246 -36.68 0.27 -16.85
C ILE A 246 -36.06 1.66 -16.99
N VAL A 247 -34.91 1.87 -16.36
CA VAL A 247 -34.07 3.04 -16.59
C VAL A 247 -33.26 2.75 -17.85
N ARG A 248 -33.46 3.52 -18.93
CA ARG A 248 -32.55 3.46 -20.08
C ARG A 248 -31.23 4.11 -19.67
N ASP A 249 -30.13 3.37 -19.88
CA ASP A 249 -28.73 3.79 -19.94
C ASP A 249 -28.38 5.16 -19.35
N MET A 250 -27.58 5.18 -18.27
CA MET A 250 -26.76 6.34 -17.93
C MET A 250 -25.54 6.50 -18.87
N LEU A 251 -25.67 6.13 -20.14
CA LEU A 251 -24.65 6.31 -21.16
C LEU A 251 -25.31 6.76 -22.46
N ALA A 252 -25.42 8.08 -22.60
CA ALA A 252 -25.08 8.86 -23.80
C ALA A 252 -25.74 10.24 -23.76
N ALA A 253 -25.00 11.22 -23.25
CA ALA A 253 -25.06 12.58 -23.79
C ALA A 253 -23.62 13.08 -24.00
N ALA A 254 -22.88 12.37 -24.85
CA ALA A 254 -21.82 13.01 -25.60
C ALA A 254 -22.49 13.92 -26.63
N THR A 255 -22.72 15.17 -26.25
CA THR A 255 -22.92 16.26 -27.22
C THR A 255 -21.89 17.33 -26.93
N SER A 256 -20.79 17.24 -27.68
CA SER A 256 -20.09 18.39 -28.26
C SER A 256 -19.96 19.63 -27.35
N ALA A 257 -19.28 19.49 -26.22
CA ALA A 257 -18.69 20.62 -25.51
C ALA A 257 -17.17 20.52 -25.65
N THR A 258 -16.61 21.30 -26.56
CA THR A 258 -15.19 21.65 -26.57
C THR A 258 -14.83 22.24 -25.22
N GLY A 259 -13.98 21.54 -24.44
CA GLY A 259 -13.43 22.09 -23.21
C GLY A 259 -12.78 21.07 -22.28
N VAL A 260 -11.67 20.46 -22.69
CA VAL A 260 -10.60 20.12 -21.74
C VAL A 260 -9.31 20.75 -22.29
N PRO A 261 -8.88 21.91 -21.79
CA PRO A 261 -7.49 22.31 -21.89
C PRO A 261 -6.78 21.86 -20.61
N ASN A 262 -6.16 20.67 -20.68
CA ASN A 262 -5.18 20.00 -19.78
C ASN A 262 -5.57 18.51 -19.66
N GLY A 263 -5.51 17.69 -20.71
CA GLY A 263 -4.26 17.24 -21.34
C GLY A 263 -3.90 15.86 -20.75
N ASP A 264 -4.35 14.79 -21.42
CA ASP A 264 -4.05 13.36 -21.27
C ASP A 264 -3.84 12.76 -19.86
N PHE A 265 -4.47 11.60 -19.62
CA PHE A 265 -4.18 10.78 -18.45
C PHE A 265 -2.67 10.56 -18.29
N GLY A 266 -2.15 10.77 -17.09
CA GLY A 266 -0.70 10.74 -16.80
C GLY A 266 -0.35 9.70 -15.74
N TYR A 267 0.80 9.05 -15.93
CA TYR A 267 1.38 8.11 -14.98
C TYR A 267 2.49 8.80 -14.20
N GLY A 268 2.22 9.09 -12.93
CA GLY A 268 3.11 9.76 -12.02
C GLY A 268 3.50 8.91 -10.81
N ILE A 269 4.64 9.25 -10.21
CA ILE A 269 5.10 8.67 -8.96
C ILE A 269 5.81 9.71 -8.11
N GLN A 270 5.63 9.66 -6.80
CA GLN A 270 6.38 10.47 -5.85
C GLN A 270 7.76 9.86 -5.62
N VAL A 271 8.78 10.73 -5.61
CA VAL A 271 10.17 10.37 -5.39
C VAL A 271 10.74 11.21 -4.25
N ASP A 272 11.62 10.62 -3.44
CA ASP A 272 12.36 11.36 -2.43
C ASP A 272 13.33 12.38 -3.10
N PRO A 273 13.19 13.70 -2.84
CA PRO A 273 14.13 14.71 -3.35
C PRO A 273 15.58 14.46 -2.93
N GLN A 274 15.80 13.76 -1.81
CA GLN A 274 17.13 13.43 -1.28
C GLN A 274 17.67 12.08 -1.80
N GLY A 275 16.87 11.36 -2.60
CA GLY A 275 17.20 10.08 -3.19
C GLY A 275 18.25 10.16 -4.30
N ASN A 276 18.56 9.01 -4.90
CA ASN A 276 19.52 8.95 -6.01
C ASN A 276 18.85 9.39 -7.31
N THR A 277 18.92 10.69 -7.61
CA THR A 277 18.32 11.32 -8.80
C THR A 277 18.58 10.56 -10.10
N THR A 278 19.83 10.19 -10.39
CA THR A 278 20.18 9.48 -11.64
C THR A 278 19.55 8.09 -11.71
N ALA A 279 19.56 7.35 -10.59
CA ALA A 279 18.94 6.03 -10.53
C ALA A 279 17.41 6.14 -10.64
N ASN A 280 16.80 7.09 -9.93
CA ASN A 280 15.36 7.31 -9.93
C ASN A 280 14.86 7.69 -11.33
N ILE A 281 15.55 8.58 -12.06
CA ILE A 281 15.22 8.88 -13.47
C ILE A 281 15.24 7.62 -14.33
N LYS A 282 16.21 6.71 -14.12
CA LYS A 282 16.26 5.43 -14.83
C LYS A 282 15.04 4.56 -14.47
N HIS A 283 14.70 4.46 -13.19
CA HIS A 283 13.53 3.72 -12.73
C HIS A 283 12.23 4.28 -13.32
N LEU A 284 12.02 5.60 -13.31
CA LEU A 284 10.84 6.22 -13.89
C LEU A 284 10.69 5.91 -15.38
N LYS A 285 11.80 5.92 -16.14
CA LYS A 285 11.81 5.53 -17.56
C LYS A 285 11.47 4.05 -17.74
N THR A 286 12.02 3.17 -16.90
CA THR A 286 11.71 1.74 -16.92
C THR A 286 10.24 1.47 -16.60
N LEU A 287 9.68 2.18 -15.61
CA LEU A 287 8.27 2.11 -15.22
C LEU A 287 7.33 2.83 -16.21
N ARG A 288 7.88 3.53 -17.21
CA ARG A 288 7.13 4.37 -18.17
C ARG A 288 6.29 5.48 -17.50
N MET A 289 6.76 5.97 -16.36
CA MET A 289 6.18 7.14 -15.69
C MET A 289 6.58 8.39 -16.48
N ASN A 290 5.59 9.19 -16.90
CA ASN A 290 5.81 10.46 -17.59
C ASN A 290 5.73 11.67 -16.65
N TRP A 291 5.26 11.46 -15.41
CA TRP A 291 5.21 12.46 -14.35
C TRP A 291 6.05 12.06 -13.14
N VAL A 292 6.64 13.04 -12.47
CA VAL A 292 7.27 12.92 -11.16
C VAL A 292 6.68 13.95 -10.22
N LYS A 293 6.43 13.56 -8.97
CA LYS A 293 6.01 14.46 -7.89
C LYS A 293 7.13 14.61 -6.86
N PHE A 294 7.33 15.84 -6.40
CA PHE A 294 8.14 16.16 -5.23
C PHE A 294 7.35 16.97 -4.21
N GLN A 295 7.58 16.71 -2.93
CA GLN A 295 7.19 17.64 -1.87
C GLN A 295 8.31 18.65 -1.67
N MET A 296 7.98 19.93 -1.79
CA MET A 296 8.87 21.07 -1.57
C MET A 296 8.39 21.86 -0.34
N PRO A 297 8.92 21.57 0.86
CA PRO A 297 8.60 22.34 2.05
C PRO A 297 9.08 23.79 1.90
N TRP A 298 8.17 24.76 1.98
CA TRP A 298 8.52 26.18 1.88
C TRP A 298 9.58 26.56 2.92
N ARG A 299 9.45 26.04 4.15
CA ARG A 299 10.42 26.25 5.23
C ARG A 299 11.87 25.87 4.90
N GLU A 300 12.09 24.91 4.00
CA GLU A 300 13.43 24.48 3.61
C GLU A 300 14.01 25.39 2.52
N VAL A 301 13.16 25.88 1.63
CA VAL A 301 13.56 26.78 0.55
C VAL A 301 13.76 28.22 1.06
N GLU A 302 12.92 28.70 1.98
CA GLU A 302 12.98 30.06 2.54
C GLU A 302 12.92 30.03 4.09
N PRO A 303 13.97 29.53 4.75
CA PRO A 303 13.98 29.41 6.21
C PRO A 303 14.01 30.76 6.92
N ASP A 304 14.55 31.80 6.28
CA ASP A 304 14.47 33.19 6.72
C ASP A 304 13.82 34.02 5.60
N SER A 305 12.93 34.97 5.95
CA SER A 305 12.24 35.82 4.98
C SER A 305 13.21 36.50 4.00
N GLY A 306 12.97 36.30 2.70
CA GLY A 306 13.77 36.80 1.59
C GLY A 306 15.10 36.08 1.36
N ARG A 307 15.42 35.03 2.13
CA ARG A 307 16.67 34.28 2.01
C ARG A 307 16.43 32.86 1.50
N TYR A 308 16.54 32.73 0.19
CA TYR A 308 16.25 31.48 -0.51
C TYR A 308 17.43 30.51 -0.62
N GLN A 309 17.13 29.21 -0.60
CA GLN A 309 18.04 28.08 -0.79
C GLN A 309 17.65 27.28 -2.05
N TRP A 310 18.01 27.81 -3.22
CA TRP A 310 17.60 27.23 -4.50
C TRP A 310 18.50 26.09 -5.02
N THR A 311 19.76 26.03 -4.60
CA THR A 311 20.79 25.23 -5.29
C THR A 311 20.42 23.76 -5.49
N ASP A 312 19.91 23.11 -4.44
CA ASP A 312 19.57 21.68 -4.50
C ASP A 312 18.32 21.45 -5.36
N TRP A 313 17.31 22.32 -5.22
CA TRP A 313 16.10 22.31 -6.05
C TRP A 313 16.36 22.60 -7.52
N ASP A 314 17.25 23.54 -7.83
CA ASP A 314 17.68 23.82 -9.20
C ASP A 314 18.31 22.60 -9.84
N THR A 315 19.20 21.94 -9.11
CA THR A 315 19.90 20.74 -9.60
C THR A 315 18.93 19.60 -9.82
N LEU A 316 18.00 19.38 -8.88
CA LEU A 316 16.98 18.34 -8.95
C LEU A 316 16.04 18.58 -10.14
N ILE A 317 15.40 19.74 -10.20
CA ILE A 317 14.41 20.08 -11.23
C ILE A 317 15.04 20.03 -12.62
N GLU A 318 16.25 20.55 -12.79
CA GLU A 318 16.95 20.49 -14.07
C GLU A 318 17.23 19.05 -14.51
N ALA A 319 17.60 18.16 -13.59
CA ALA A 319 17.87 16.76 -13.90
C ALA A 319 16.62 16.02 -14.41
N TYR A 320 15.47 16.18 -13.75
CA TYR A 320 14.23 15.52 -14.17
C TYR A 320 13.62 16.15 -15.42
N ALA A 321 13.65 17.49 -15.53
CA ALA A 321 13.18 18.19 -16.73
C ALA A 321 14.02 17.85 -17.97
N ALA A 322 15.35 17.82 -17.84
CA ALA A 322 16.25 17.41 -18.93
C ALA A 322 16.07 15.94 -19.33
N ALA A 323 15.53 15.11 -18.44
CA ALA A 323 15.16 13.73 -18.73
C ALA A 323 13.82 13.59 -19.49
N GLY A 324 13.09 14.70 -19.70
CA GLY A 324 11.81 14.74 -20.40
C GLY A 324 10.60 14.39 -19.53
N LEU A 325 10.73 14.44 -18.21
CA LEU A 325 9.65 14.15 -17.28
C LEU A 325 8.86 15.42 -16.95
N ASN A 326 7.54 15.30 -16.85
CA ASN A 326 6.71 16.36 -16.30
C ASN A 326 6.80 16.37 -14.77
N ILE A 327 6.79 17.55 -14.17
CA ILE A 327 7.01 17.73 -12.72
C ILE A 327 5.79 18.39 -12.09
N LEU A 328 5.29 17.74 -11.04
CA LEU A 328 4.39 18.32 -10.04
C LEU A 328 5.19 18.66 -8.78
N LEU A 329 5.07 19.90 -8.31
CA LEU A 329 5.56 20.32 -7.00
C LEU A 329 4.39 20.52 -6.03
N THR A 330 4.35 19.72 -4.97
CA THR A 330 3.47 19.98 -3.83
C THR A 330 4.19 20.91 -2.87
N ILE A 331 3.64 22.10 -2.65
CA ILE A 331 4.30 23.13 -1.86
C ILE A 331 3.51 23.37 -0.58
N ALA A 332 4.05 22.89 0.54
CA ALA A 332 3.45 22.98 1.87
C ALA A 332 4.45 23.56 2.91
N ASP A 333 4.16 23.41 4.19
CA ASP A 333 5.05 23.66 5.32
C ASP A 333 5.64 25.07 5.42
N ALA A 334 4.84 26.01 5.94
CA ALA A 334 5.27 27.40 6.07
C ALA A 334 6.45 27.56 7.07
N PRO A 335 7.43 28.43 6.78
CA PRO A 335 8.52 28.72 7.70
C PRO A 335 8.00 29.40 8.96
N HIS A 336 8.67 29.16 10.10
CA HIS A 336 8.28 29.72 11.39
C HIS A 336 8.11 31.24 11.40
N TRP A 337 8.87 31.99 10.59
CA TRP A 337 8.76 33.45 10.53
C TRP A 337 7.43 33.93 9.94
N SER A 338 6.76 33.11 9.14
CA SER A 338 5.50 33.43 8.47
C SER A 338 4.28 32.94 9.24
N ARG A 339 4.45 32.05 10.23
CA ARG A 339 3.35 31.37 10.93
C ARG A 339 2.80 32.18 12.10
N PRO A 340 1.51 31.99 12.47
CA PRO A 340 0.97 32.57 13.70
C PRO A 340 1.80 32.16 14.94
N PRO A 341 2.14 33.09 15.84
CA PRO A 341 2.97 32.78 17.02
C PRO A 341 2.38 31.74 17.97
N GLU A 342 1.06 31.56 17.95
CA GLU A 342 0.33 30.63 18.80
C GLU A 342 0.15 29.23 18.20
N ASP A 343 0.56 29.02 16.95
CA ASP A 343 0.57 27.69 16.34
C ASP A 343 1.59 26.77 17.02
N SER A 344 1.28 25.47 17.04
CA SER A 344 2.24 24.49 17.52
C SER A 344 3.42 24.36 16.55
N ILE A 345 4.63 24.48 17.08
CA ILE A 345 5.87 24.28 16.30
C ILE A 345 6.11 22.81 15.96
N ASP A 346 5.41 21.88 16.62
CA ASP A 346 5.56 20.43 16.43
C ASP A 346 4.74 19.89 15.24
N VAL A 347 3.94 20.75 14.60
CA VAL A 347 3.10 20.42 13.44
C VAL A 347 3.30 21.45 12.33
N ASP A 348 2.91 21.11 11.12
CA ASP A 348 2.88 22.02 9.99
C ASP A 348 1.71 23.00 10.12
N GLY A 349 1.73 24.10 9.38
CA GLY A 349 0.67 25.08 9.46
C GLY A 349 0.76 26.18 8.41
N PHE A 350 -0.38 26.81 8.16
CA PHE A 350 -0.49 27.92 7.23
C PHE A 350 0.34 29.14 7.68
N PRO A 351 0.75 29.99 6.73
CA PRO A 351 1.21 31.32 7.09
C PRO A 351 0.08 32.11 7.77
N GLN A 352 0.46 33.08 8.58
CA GLN A 352 -0.45 34.08 9.14
C GLN A 352 -1.02 34.99 8.05
N ASP A 353 -0.22 35.29 7.02
CA ASP A 353 -0.62 36.05 5.85
C ASP A 353 -0.49 35.20 4.58
N ALA A 354 -1.60 34.93 3.92
CA ALA A 354 -1.63 34.19 2.67
C ALA A 354 -0.83 34.86 1.54
N ALA A 355 -0.61 36.18 1.62
CA ALA A 355 0.20 36.91 0.65
C ALA A 355 1.68 36.48 0.67
N ASP A 356 2.22 36.10 1.83
CA ASP A 356 3.61 35.63 1.94
C ASP A 356 3.79 34.31 1.18
N TYR A 357 2.84 33.38 1.32
CA TYR A 357 2.85 32.14 0.56
C TYR A 357 2.63 32.39 -0.93
N ALA A 358 1.69 33.27 -1.30
CA ALA A 358 1.45 33.64 -2.69
C ALA A 358 2.71 34.22 -3.37
N GLN A 359 3.46 35.06 -2.66
CA GLN A 359 4.74 35.57 -3.14
C GLN A 359 5.76 34.45 -3.34
N PHE A 360 5.85 33.51 -2.41
CA PHE A 360 6.75 32.37 -2.53
C PHE A 360 6.44 31.48 -3.75
N VAL A 361 5.18 31.05 -3.91
CA VAL A 361 4.81 30.19 -5.04
C VAL A 361 4.92 30.90 -6.38
N ALA A 362 4.75 32.23 -6.43
CA ALA A 362 5.05 33.02 -7.63
C ALA A 362 6.55 32.99 -7.97
N GLN A 363 7.44 33.07 -6.97
CA GLN A 363 8.88 32.92 -7.20
C GLN A 363 9.24 31.53 -7.74
N VAL A 364 8.61 30.47 -7.21
CA VAL A 364 8.79 29.11 -7.72
C VAL A 364 8.29 28.99 -9.17
N ALA A 365 7.10 29.52 -9.46
CA ALA A 365 6.49 29.49 -10.78
C ALA A 365 7.29 30.28 -11.84
N ASP A 366 7.82 31.45 -11.48
CA ASP A 366 8.69 32.26 -12.34
C ASP A 366 10.06 31.60 -12.56
N ARG A 367 10.63 31.04 -11.50
CA ARG A 367 11.95 30.39 -11.55
C ARG A 367 11.95 29.16 -12.46
N TYR A 368 10.91 28.33 -12.41
CA TYR A 368 10.89 27.02 -13.09
C TYR A 368 9.98 26.96 -14.32
N GLN A 369 9.69 28.11 -14.95
CA GLN A 369 8.94 28.15 -16.22
C GLN A 369 9.50 27.16 -17.26
N GLY A 370 8.59 26.41 -17.89
CA GLY A 370 8.90 25.39 -18.91
C GLY A 370 9.56 24.12 -18.39
N ARG A 371 9.95 24.05 -17.10
CA ARG A 371 10.57 22.87 -16.48
C ARG A 371 9.66 22.19 -15.47
N VAL A 372 8.85 22.97 -14.75
CA VAL A 372 7.78 22.47 -13.88
C VAL A 372 6.44 22.77 -14.54
N GLN A 373 5.57 21.76 -14.61
CA GLN A 373 4.29 21.83 -15.31
C GLN A 373 3.14 22.14 -14.35
N ALA A 374 3.24 21.68 -13.09
CA ALA A 374 2.16 21.85 -12.12
C ALA A 374 2.66 22.19 -10.72
N ILE A 375 1.88 23.00 -10.01
CA ILE A 375 2.01 23.25 -8.57
C ILE A 375 0.72 22.80 -7.89
N GLU A 376 0.86 21.94 -6.89
CA GLU A 376 -0.20 21.64 -5.93
C GLU A 376 -0.07 22.59 -4.74
N VAL A 377 -1.15 23.35 -4.50
CA VAL A 377 -1.21 24.41 -3.48
C VAL A 377 -1.64 23.81 -2.16
N TRP A 378 -0.63 23.58 -1.30
CA TRP A 378 -0.73 22.91 0.00
C TRP A 378 -1.02 21.41 -0.10
N GLU A 379 -1.15 20.74 1.05
CA GLU A 379 -1.62 19.36 1.16
C GLU A 379 -2.38 19.13 2.48
N GLU A 380 -3.34 18.22 2.46
CA GLU A 380 -4.03 17.68 3.63
C GLU A 380 -4.63 18.72 4.57
N GLN A 381 -5.08 19.85 4.01
CA GLN A 381 -5.61 21.02 4.74
C GLN A 381 -6.89 20.73 5.55
N ASN A 382 -7.44 19.52 5.46
CA ASN A 382 -8.60 19.07 6.23
C ASN A 382 -8.25 18.42 7.57
N ILE A 383 -6.96 18.32 7.95
CA ILE A 383 -6.54 17.75 9.24
C ILE A 383 -5.63 18.70 10.02
N TYR A 384 -5.69 18.61 11.34
CA TYR A 384 -5.11 19.59 12.25
C TYR A 384 -3.59 19.75 12.16
N TYR A 385 -2.87 18.67 11.84
CA TYR A 385 -1.42 18.67 11.83
C TYR A 385 -0.81 19.33 10.58
N SER A 386 -1.62 19.57 9.56
CA SER A 386 -1.20 20.25 8.33
C SER A 386 -1.54 21.74 8.33
N VAL A 387 -2.22 22.25 9.37
CA VAL A 387 -2.81 23.61 9.39
C VAL A 387 -2.56 24.39 10.67
N GLY A 388 -1.63 23.95 11.53
CA GLY A 388 -1.14 24.72 12.68
C GLY A 388 -1.61 24.21 14.05
N GLY A 389 -2.43 23.16 14.08
CA GLY A 389 -2.89 22.52 15.30
C GLY A 389 -4.40 22.32 15.40
N GLN A 390 -4.84 21.78 16.54
CA GLN A 390 -6.25 21.48 16.81
C GLN A 390 -7.11 22.74 16.71
N GLY A 391 -8.24 22.64 16.00
CA GLY A 391 -9.16 23.77 15.82
C GLY A 391 -8.72 24.79 14.77
N ARG A 392 -7.66 24.52 13.99
CA ARG A 392 -7.19 25.36 12.88
C ARG A 392 -7.71 24.95 11.50
N VAL A 393 -8.42 23.82 11.39
CA VAL A 393 -9.01 23.36 10.13
C VAL A 393 -10.12 24.33 9.71
N ASP A 394 -9.84 25.12 8.68
CA ASP A 394 -10.73 26.17 8.15
C ASP A 394 -10.73 26.19 6.61
N PRO A 395 -11.79 25.67 5.96
CA PRO A 395 -11.92 25.70 4.51
C PRO A 395 -11.90 27.11 3.90
N ALA A 396 -12.39 28.13 4.61
CA ALA A 396 -12.40 29.50 4.11
C ALA A 396 -10.98 30.09 4.09
N ALA A 397 -10.19 29.85 5.14
CA ALA A 397 -8.79 30.26 5.20
C ALA A 397 -7.96 29.62 4.08
N TYR A 398 -8.12 28.31 3.84
CA TYR A 398 -7.48 27.64 2.70
C TYR A 398 -7.94 28.20 1.36
N THR A 399 -9.24 28.47 1.20
CA THR A 399 -9.78 29.04 -0.05
C THR A 399 -9.15 30.41 -0.35
N ASP A 400 -8.92 31.24 0.66
CA ASP A 400 -8.23 32.53 0.48
C ASP A 400 -6.77 32.33 0.06
N LEU A 401 -6.04 31.42 0.73
CA LEU A 401 -4.68 31.05 0.35
C LEU A 401 -4.59 30.55 -1.10
N LEU A 402 -5.50 29.67 -1.52
CA LEU A 402 -5.58 29.16 -2.88
C LEU A 402 -5.84 30.27 -3.91
N LYS A 403 -6.76 31.19 -3.63
CA LYS A 403 -7.06 32.33 -4.51
C LYS A 403 -5.85 33.22 -4.74
N GLN A 404 -5.13 33.54 -3.67
CA GLN A 404 -3.95 34.38 -3.73
C GLN A 404 -2.80 33.67 -4.45
N ALA A 405 -2.55 32.40 -4.13
CA ALA A 405 -1.56 31.56 -4.81
C ALA A 405 -1.84 31.44 -6.31
N TYR A 406 -3.06 31.06 -6.70
CA TYR A 406 -3.46 30.95 -8.12
C TYR A 406 -3.22 32.26 -8.88
N THR A 407 -3.69 33.37 -8.31
CA THR A 407 -3.56 34.69 -8.95
C THR A 407 -2.08 35.07 -9.14
N ALA A 408 -1.24 34.82 -8.13
CA ALA A 408 0.18 35.15 -8.18
C ALA A 408 0.96 34.24 -9.14
N ILE A 409 0.67 32.94 -9.17
CA ILE A 409 1.24 31.98 -10.12
C ILE A 409 0.88 32.36 -11.55
N LYS A 410 -0.40 32.55 -11.86
CA LYS A 410 -0.87 32.87 -13.21
C LYS A 410 -0.37 34.21 -13.73
N ALA A 411 -0.07 35.16 -12.83
CA ALA A 411 0.48 36.46 -13.23
C ALA A 411 1.90 36.37 -13.79
N VAL A 412 2.71 35.40 -13.33
CA VAL A 412 4.09 35.21 -13.80
C VAL A 412 4.21 34.08 -14.82
N ASN A 413 3.43 33.01 -14.65
CA ASN A 413 3.41 31.84 -15.53
C ASN A 413 1.96 31.40 -15.78
N PRO A 414 1.31 31.90 -16.85
CA PRO A 414 -0.08 31.58 -17.15
C PRO A 414 -0.30 30.10 -17.52
N ASP A 415 0.73 29.42 -18.02
CA ASP A 415 0.68 28.02 -18.46
C ASP A 415 0.85 27.02 -17.31
N MET A 416 1.34 27.46 -16.13
CA MET A 416 1.49 26.60 -14.95
C MET A 416 0.14 26.05 -14.49
N ILE A 417 0.02 24.73 -14.37
CA ILE A 417 -1.20 24.10 -13.86
C ILE A 417 -1.26 24.27 -12.34
N VAL A 418 -2.37 24.79 -11.83
CA VAL A 418 -2.60 24.95 -10.38
C VAL A 418 -3.60 23.92 -9.90
N VAL A 419 -3.14 23.00 -9.06
CA VAL A 419 -3.94 21.93 -8.44
C VAL A 419 -4.26 22.33 -7.01
N SER A 420 -5.51 22.16 -6.57
CA SER A 420 -5.82 22.32 -5.13
C SER A 420 -5.10 21.22 -4.32
N GLY A 421 -4.75 21.49 -3.08
CA GLY A 421 -4.14 20.50 -2.18
C GLY A 421 -5.04 19.28 -2.00
N GLY A 422 -4.46 18.09 -2.12
CA GLY A 422 -5.14 16.83 -1.87
C GLY A 422 -5.61 16.72 -0.43
N LEU A 423 -6.90 16.45 -0.24
CA LEU A 423 -7.48 16.28 1.09
C LEU A 423 -7.16 14.87 1.60
N ALA A 424 -6.79 14.77 2.88
CA ALA A 424 -6.48 13.52 3.53
C ALA A 424 -7.73 12.65 3.75
N PRO A 425 -7.61 11.33 3.61
CA PRO A 425 -8.67 10.41 3.96
C PRO A 425 -8.75 10.30 5.48
N THR A 426 -9.91 10.62 6.05
CA THR A 426 -10.07 10.69 7.50
C THR A 426 -11.48 10.37 7.96
N SER A 427 -11.59 9.57 9.03
CA SER A 427 -12.80 9.38 9.82
C SER A 427 -12.77 10.19 11.13
N ALA A 428 -11.69 10.94 11.38
CA ALA A 428 -11.53 11.68 12.61
C ALA A 428 -12.53 12.83 12.70
N PRO A 429 -13.19 13.02 13.87
CA PRO A 429 -14.16 14.10 14.03
C PRO A 429 -13.47 15.46 14.27
N PRO A 430 -14.22 16.57 14.13
CA PRO A 430 -13.78 17.87 14.63
C PRO A 430 -13.43 17.81 16.13
N PRO A 431 -12.44 18.59 16.60
CA PRO A 431 -11.67 19.60 15.87
C PRO A 431 -10.38 19.05 15.23
N MET A 432 -10.23 17.73 15.09
CA MET A 432 -9.00 17.09 14.57
C MET A 432 -8.99 17.08 13.05
N ALA A 433 -10.14 16.86 12.45
CA ALA A 433 -10.28 16.86 11.02
C ALA A 433 -11.67 17.35 10.61
N LEU A 434 -11.79 17.69 9.33
CA LEU A 434 -13.05 17.81 8.64
C LEU A 434 -13.09 16.73 7.55
N ASP A 435 -14.25 16.10 7.45
CA ASP A 435 -14.57 15.16 6.38
C ASP A 435 -14.23 15.74 5.00
N ASP A 436 -13.59 14.93 4.16
CA ASP A 436 -12.99 15.34 2.88
C ASP A 436 -14.04 15.87 1.88
N VAL A 437 -15.17 15.20 1.71
CA VAL A 437 -16.28 15.66 0.86
C VAL A 437 -16.92 16.92 1.44
N ALA A 438 -17.11 16.99 2.77
CA ALA A 438 -17.62 18.19 3.41
C ALA A 438 -16.67 19.39 3.24
N TYR A 439 -15.36 19.16 3.29
CA TYR A 439 -14.34 20.16 3.05
C TYR A 439 -14.39 20.65 1.60
N LEU A 440 -14.42 19.73 0.62
CA LEU A 440 -14.49 20.08 -0.80
C LEU A 440 -15.76 20.89 -1.14
N ARG A 441 -16.91 20.53 -0.56
CA ARG A 441 -18.15 21.33 -0.69
C ARG A 441 -17.97 22.75 -0.16
N GLN A 442 -17.30 22.90 0.98
CA GLN A 442 -17.01 24.22 1.54
C GLN A 442 -15.99 25.00 0.71
N LEU A 443 -15.00 24.33 0.10
CA LEU A 443 -14.07 24.95 -0.84
C LEU A 443 -14.82 25.60 -2.02
N TYR A 444 -15.76 24.87 -2.63
CA TYR A 444 -16.62 25.43 -3.68
C TYR A 444 -17.55 26.53 -3.16
N ALA A 445 -18.19 26.36 -2.01
CA ALA A 445 -19.07 27.37 -1.42
C ALA A 445 -18.34 28.68 -1.10
N ASN A 446 -17.04 28.62 -0.78
CA ASN A 446 -16.18 29.78 -0.57
C ASN A 446 -15.63 30.36 -1.88
N GLY A 447 -16.03 29.83 -3.05
CA GLY A 447 -15.73 30.39 -4.37
C GLY A 447 -14.36 30.02 -4.92
N ALA A 448 -13.86 28.81 -4.66
CA ALA A 448 -12.58 28.34 -5.18
C ALA A 448 -12.60 28.01 -6.69
N GLN A 449 -13.76 27.74 -7.27
CA GLN A 449 -13.88 27.22 -8.65
C GLN A 449 -13.00 27.95 -9.69
N PRO A 450 -12.97 29.30 -9.80
CA PRO A 450 -12.14 29.95 -10.82
C PRO A 450 -10.64 30.02 -10.48
N TYR A 451 -10.21 29.49 -9.32
CA TYR A 451 -8.85 29.60 -8.79
C TYR A 451 -8.16 28.24 -8.62
N LEU A 452 -8.55 27.28 -9.46
CA LEU A 452 -7.89 25.98 -9.61
C LEU A 452 -8.11 25.48 -11.04
N ASP A 453 -7.12 24.80 -11.59
CA ASP A 453 -7.20 24.13 -12.89
C ASP A 453 -7.58 22.64 -12.74
N ALA A 454 -7.31 22.05 -11.58
CA ALA A 454 -7.71 20.69 -11.22
C ALA A 454 -7.93 20.55 -9.70
N VAL A 455 -8.74 19.57 -9.30
CA VAL A 455 -8.96 19.23 -7.88
C VAL A 455 -7.99 18.13 -7.47
N GLY A 456 -7.12 18.39 -6.50
CA GLY A 456 -6.24 17.39 -5.90
C GLY A 456 -6.98 16.44 -4.96
N ALA A 457 -6.53 15.20 -4.85
CA ALA A 457 -7.12 14.18 -3.98
C ALA A 457 -6.06 13.20 -3.45
N HIS A 458 -6.21 12.76 -2.19
CA HIS A 458 -5.43 11.65 -1.62
C HIS A 458 -6.32 10.42 -1.37
N PRO A 459 -6.77 9.67 -2.40
CA PRO A 459 -7.63 8.50 -2.24
C PRO A 459 -6.84 7.28 -1.71
N LEU A 460 -6.22 7.37 -0.54
CA LEU A 460 -5.53 6.25 0.10
C LEU A 460 -6.58 5.25 0.59
N SER A 461 -6.57 4.05 0.02
CA SER A 461 -7.58 3.01 0.27
C SER A 461 -7.23 2.12 1.48
N PHE A 462 -6.15 2.45 2.21
CA PHE A 462 -5.66 1.69 3.37
C PHE A 462 -5.49 0.20 3.06
N ALA A 463 -6.39 -0.64 3.57
CA ALA A 463 -6.40 -2.10 3.39
C ALA A 463 -7.45 -2.59 2.37
N ASN A 464 -8.16 -1.68 1.71
CA ASN A 464 -9.32 -1.98 0.87
C ASN A 464 -8.94 -1.99 -0.62
N PRO A 465 -9.42 -2.96 -1.42
CA PRO A 465 -9.25 -2.98 -2.87
C PRO A 465 -9.70 -1.66 -3.53
N PRO A 466 -9.12 -1.26 -4.67
CA PRO A 466 -9.43 0.02 -5.31
C PRO A 466 -10.87 0.13 -5.81
N ASP A 467 -11.47 -1.00 -6.21
CA ASP A 467 -12.85 -1.11 -6.71
C ASP A 467 -13.88 -1.33 -5.59
N ALA A 468 -13.41 -1.62 -4.37
CA ALA A 468 -14.27 -1.78 -3.21
C ALA A 468 -15.07 -0.50 -2.95
N PHE A 469 -16.33 -0.70 -2.57
CA PHE A 469 -17.28 0.38 -2.39
C PHE A 469 -17.97 0.27 -1.05
N TYR A 470 -17.78 1.28 -0.20
CA TYR A 470 -18.43 1.42 1.09
C TYR A 470 -19.94 1.69 0.92
N GLN A 471 -20.77 0.80 1.47
CA GLN A 471 -22.25 0.87 1.41
C GLN A 471 -22.92 1.16 2.77
N GLY A 472 -22.13 1.33 3.85
CA GLY A 472 -22.60 1.38 5.24
C GLY A 472 -23.03 0.00 5.78
N GLY A 473 -22.94 -0.23 7.10
CA GLY A 473 -23.35 -1.50 7.75
C GLY A 473 -22.29 -2.09 8.69
N ASP A 474 -22.52 -3.34 9.15
CA ASP A 474 -21.67 -4.12 10.10
C ASP A 474 -20.24 -4.29 9.58
N PHE A 475 -19.41 -3.27 9.75
CA PHE A 475 -17.96 -3.36 9.68
C PHE A 475 -17.41 -3.64 11.07
N ASP A 476 -16.26 -4.29 11.15
CA ASP A 476 -15.66 -4.65 12.43
C ASP A 476 -15.27 -3.35 13.16
N PRO A 477 -15.93 -2.95 14.26
CA PRO A 477 -15.59 -1.72 14.98
C PRO A 477 -14.18 -1.79 15.61
N THR A 478 -13.48 -2.91 15.48
CA THR A 478 -12.08 -3.08 15.87
C THR A 478 -11.07 -2.83 14.73
N ARG A 479 -11.51 -2.74 13.46
CA ARG A 479 -10.68 -2.37 12.30
C ARG A 479 -11.02 -0.93 11.88
N GLY A 480 -10.31 0.07 12.42
CA GLY A 480 -10.59 1.50 12.20
C GLY A 480 -10.24 2.05 10.79
N TYR A 481 -10.21 1.19 9.77
CA TYR A 481 -9.82 1.49 8.39
C TYR A 481 -10.73 0.81 7.35
N ASP A 482 -11.90 0.32 7.75
CA ASP A 482 -12.97 -0.18 6.86
C ASP A 482 -14.37 0.38 7.21
N ASP A 483 -14.46 1.28 8.20
CA ASP A 483 -15.71 1.80 8.78
C ASP A 483 -16.15 3.15 8.21
N HIS A 484 -15.37 3.76 7.33
CA HIS A 484 -15.66 5.06 6.71
C HIS A 484 -15.30 5.10 5.22
N ARG A 485 -16.11 5.80 4.42
CA ARG A 485 -15.95 5.86 2.95
C ARG A 485 -14.59 6.41 2.49
N SER A 486 -13.96 7.26 3.30
CA SER A 486 -12.66 7.89 2.94
C SER A 486 -11.53 6.87 2.87
N PHE A 487 -11.73 5.68 3.42
CA PHE A 487 -10.77 4.57 3.34
C PHE A 487 -10.91 3.74 2.06
N PHE A 488 -11.72 4.19 1.10
CA PHE A 488 -11.99 3.48 -0.15
C PHE A 488 -11.67 4.40 -1.32
N PHE A 489 -10.75 3.96 -2.18
CA PHE A 489 -10.28 4.70 -3.36
C PHE A 489 -11.45 5.15 -4.25
N ARG A 490 -12.30 4.20 -4.66
CA ARG A 490 -13.45 4.48 -5.55
C ARG A 490 -14.44 5.45 -4.93
N ASN A 491 -14.80 5.29 -3.66
CA ASN A 491 -15.74 6.19 -2.99
C ASN A 491 -15.23 7.63 -2.97
N THR A 492 -13.94 7.82 -2.67
CA THR A 492 -13.33 9.16 -2.64
C THR A 492 -13.40 9.81 -4.02
N MET A 493 -12.96 9.08 -5.06
CA MET A 493 -12.92 9.56 -6.43
C MET A 493 -14.31 9.91 -7.00
N GLU A 494 -15.28 9.01 -6.85
CA GLU A 494 -16.65 9.25 -7.33
C GLU A 494 -17.36 10.36 -6.53
N ALA A 495 -17.14 10.44 -5.21
CA ALA A 495 -17.74 11.48 -4.39
C ALA A 495 -17.19 12.88 -4.73
N TYR A 496 -15.90 13.00 -5.00
CA TYR A 496 -15.31 14.27 -5.44
C TYR A 496 -15.86 14.66 -6.80
N ARG A 497 -15.93 13.70 -7.73
CA ARG A 497 -16.52 13.94 -9.05
C ARG A 497 -17.95 14.45 -8.94
N GLN A 498 -18.74 13.86 -8.06
CA GLN A 498 -20.09 14.32 -7.79
C GLN A 498 -20.12 15.76 -7.27
N VAL A 499 -19.26 16.13 -6.31
CA VAL A 499 -19.19 17.52 -5.81
C VAL A 499 -18.82 18.50 -6.93
N MET A 500 -17.88 18.13 -7.81
CA MET A 500 -17.52 18.98 -8.96
C MET A 500 -18.70 19.20 -9.91
N VAL A 501 -19.44 18.14 -10.25
CA VAL A 501 -20.64 18.21 -11.10
C VAL A 501 -21.72 19.09 -10.48
N GLU A 502 -21.97 18.93 -9.18
CA GLU A 502 -22.97 19.74 -8.46
C GLU A 502 -22.61 21.24 -8.43
N ASN A 503 -21.33 21.58 -8.62
CA ASN A 503 -20.84 22.96 -8.67
C ASN A 503 -20.51 23.43 -10.10
N GLY A 504 -20.88 22.68 -11.14
CA GLY A 504 -20.66 23.06 -12.53
C GLY A 504 -19.17 23.11 -12.94
N ASP A 505 -18.32 22.30 -12.30
CA ASP A 505 -16.88 22.23 -12.54
C ASP A 505 -16.45 20.90 -13.19
N GLU A 506 -17.40 20.16 -13.76
CA GLU A 506 -17.21 18.83 -14.35
C GLU A 506 -16.29 18.79 -15.58
N ALA A 507 -15.97 19.94 -16.16
CA ALA A 507 -15.01 20.05 -17.25
C ALA A 507 -13.55 19.90 -16.78
N LYS A 508 -13.29 20.06 -15.48
CA LYS A 508 -11.95 19.90 -14.90
C LYS A 508 -11.72 18.48 -14.42
N ALA A 509 -10.44 18.12 -14.36
CA ALA A 509 -10.01 16.81 -13.90
C ALA A 509 -9.81 16.76 -12.39
N ILE A 510 -9.91 15.55 -11.84
CA ILE A 510 -9.39 15.21 -10.50
C ILE A 510 -7.96 14.68 -10.69
N TRP A 511 -7.02 15.17 -9.88
CA TRP A 511 -5.62 14.70 -9.84
C TRP A 511 -5.40 13.96 -8.52
N PRO A 512 -5.32 12.61 -8.53
CA PRO A 512 -4.85 11.84 -7.39
C PRO A 512 -3.37 12.14 -7.14
N THR A 513 -3.09 13.18 -6.36
CA THR A 513 -1.74 13.67 -6.07
C THR A 513 -1.01 12.79 -5.07
N ASP A 514 -1.73 11.92 -4.36
CA ASP A 514 -1.15 10.79 -3.63
C ASP A 514 -2.15 9.63 -3.59
N PHE A 515 -1.77 8.46 -4.09
CA PHE A 515 -2.55 7.23 -3.93
C PHE A 515 -1.62 6.03 -3.78
N GLY A 516 -2.11 4.96 -3.18
CA GLY A 516 -1.34 3.72 -3.01
C GLY A 516 -1.82 2.87 -1.84
N TRP A 517 -1.17 1.73 -1.68
CA TRP A 517 -1.43 0.76 -0.60
C TRP A 517 -0.17 0.52 0.20
N ALA A 518 -0.30 0.44 1.52
CA ALA A 518 0.82 0.20 2.41
C ALA A 518 1.00 -1.31 2.64
N VAL A 519 2.25 -1.77 2.66
CA VAL A 519 2.64 -3.11 3.14
C VAL A 519 3.56 -2.93 4.34
N ARG A 520 3.31 -3.69 5.42
CA ARG A 520 4.04 -3.53 6.68
C ARG A 520 5.54 -3.79 6.51
N ARG A 521 6.34 -2.74 6.72
CA ARG A 521 7.80 -2.76 6.81
C ARG A 521 8.31 -2.17 8.11
N THR A 522 7.54 -1.27 8.69
CA THR A 522 7.85 -0.58 9.96
C THR A 522 6.91 -1.02 11.07
N GLU A 523 7.37 -0.86 12.31
CA GLU A 523 6.57 -1.06 13.53
C GLU A 523 5.82 0.22 13.97
N ASP A 524 5.56 1.17 13.05
CA ASP A 524 4.83 2.40 13.35
C ASP A 524 3.33 2.09 13.58
N PRO A 525 2.80 2.27 14.80
CA PRO A 525 1.40 1.95 15.11
C PRO A 525 0.39 2.75 14.28
N ARG A 526 0.79 3.90 13.72
CA ARG A 526 -0.07 4.71 12.85
C ARG A 526 -0.38 4.04 11.51
N PHE A 527 0.42 3.04 11.13
CA PHE A 527 0.29 2.28 9.89
C PHE A 527 -0.05 0.81 10.14
N GLU A 528 -0.74 0.49 11.24
CA GLU A 528 -1.12 -0.89 11.58
C GLU A 528 -1.89 -1.59 10.45
N PHE A 529 -2.73 -0.86 9.71
CA PHE A 529 -3.46 -1.35 8.54
C PHE A 529 -2.56 -1.91 7.43
N ALA A 530 -1.28 -1.52 7.39
CA ALA A 530 -0.33 -2.03 6.41
C ALA A 530 -0.06 -3.54 6.59
N GLN A 531 -0.42 -4.13 7.74
CA GLN A 531 -0.32 -5.57 7.96
C GLN A 531 -1.41 -6.37 7.24
N GLU A 532 -2.48 -5.68 6.81
CA GLU A 532 -3.64 -6.30 6.18
C GLU A 532 -3.44 -6.47 4.67
N ASN A 533 -2.52 -5.72 4.06
CA ASN A 533 -2.15 -5.91 2.66
C ASN A 533 -0.89 -6.78 2.54
N THR A 534 -0.94 -7.73 1.63
CA THR A 534 0.21 -8.46 1.14
C THR A 534 0.97 -7.67 0.05
N PRO A 535 2.25 -7.98 -0.21
CA PRO A 535 2.96 -7.44 -1.36
C PRO A 535 2.28 -7.68 -2.72
N ALA A 536 1.56 -8.79 -2.86
CA ALA A 536 0.82 -9.11 -4.08
C ALA A 536 -0.41 -8.21 -4.25
N GLU A 537 -1.17 -7.99 -3.16
CA GLU A 537 -2.31 -7.06 -3.16
C GLU A 537 -1.87 -5.62 -3.43
N GLN A 538 -0.75 -5.17 -2.84
CA GLN A 538 -0.19 -3.85 -3.17
C GLN A 538 0.07 -3.69 -4.68
N ALA A 539 0.60 -4.73 -5.33
CA ALA A 539 0.86 -4.72 -6.77
C ALA A 539 -0.45 -4.68 -7.57
N GLU A 540 -1.38 -5.59 -7.28
CA GLU A 540 -2.67 -5.69 -7.96
C GLU A 540 -3.50 -4.41 -7.82
N TYR A 541 -3.65 -3.92 -6.59
CA TYR A 541 -4.45 -2.73 -6.31
C TYR A 541 -3.88 -1.49 -6.97
N THR A 542 -2.55 -1.34 -6.99
CA THR A 542 -1.88 -0.23 -7.67
C THR A 542 -2.18 -0.23 -9.18
N LEU A 543 -2.06 -1.39 -9.83
CA LEU A 543 -2.34 -1.55 -11.26
C LEU A 543 -3.82 -1.29 -11.59
N ASN A 544 -4.74 -1.87 -10.81
CA ASN A 544 -6.18 -1.70 -11.00
C ASN A 544 -6.61 -0.23 -10.79
N ALA A 545 -6.02 0.49 -9.83
CA ALA A 545 -6.31 1.90 -9.61
C ALA A 545 -5.90 2.80 -10.78
N PHE A 546 -4.72 2.56 -11.36
CA PHE A 546 -4.29 3.25 -12.58
C PHE A 546 -5.23 2.95 -13.76
N GLU A 547 -5.67 1.70 -13.93
CA GLU A 547 -6.63 1.30 -14.97
C GLU A 547 -8.01 1.96 -14.77
N MET A 548 -8.51 2.02 -13.53
CA MET A 548 -9.73 2.74 -13.19
C MET A 548 -9.64 4.24 -13.50
N GLY A 549 -8.55 4.89 -13.09
CA GLY A 549 -8.33 6.31 -13.40
C GLY A 549 -8.30 6.57 -14.90
N GLN A 550 -7.61 5.73 -15.66
CA GLN A 550 -7.51 5.85 -17.12
C GLN A 550 -8.90 5.71 -17.80
N THR A 551 -9.73 4.79 -17.32
CA THR A 551 -11.03 4.48 -17.94
C THR A 551 -12.13 5.48 -17.59
N TRP A 552 -12.03 6.19 -16.47
CA TRP A 552 -13.04 7.15 -16.04
C TRP A 552 -13.13 8.40 -16.91
N GLY A 553 -12.05 8.82 -17.57
CA GLY A 553 -12.05 9.95 -18.51
C GLY A 553 -12.20 11.35 -17.90
N TRP A 554 -12.29 11.45 -16.56
CA TRP A 554 -12.30 12.71 -15.79
C TRP A 554 -11.16 12.79 -14.76
N VAL A 555 -10.22 11.85 -14.83
CA VAL A 555 -9.01 11.81 -14.01
C VAL A 555 -7.82 12.30 -14.83
N GLY A 556 -7.03 13.18 -14.24
CA GLY A 556 -5.77 13.68 -14.80
C GLY A 556 -4.60 12.77 -14.46
N PRO A 557 -3.36 13.30 -14.41
CA PRO A 557 -2.22 12.58 -13.86
C PRO A 557 -2.48 12.04 -12.46
N MET A 558 -2.14 10.77 -12.25
CA MET A 558 -2.19 10.09 -10.96
C MET A 558 -0.77 9.86 -10.44
N PHE A 559 -0.54 10.08 -9.15
CA PHE A 559 0.79 10.01 -8.54
C PHE A 559 0.83 8.95 -7.45
N LEU A 560 1.50 7.83 -7.75
CA LEU A 560 1.70 6.75 -6.78
C LEU A 560 2.64 7.23 -5.66
N GLY A 561 2.20 7.15 -4.41
CA GLY A 561 3.05 7.26 -3.24
C GLY A 561 3.56 5.86 -2.89
N ASN A 562 4.84 5.49 -3.06
CA ASN A 562 5.97 6.24 -3.63
C ASN A 562 7.03 5.29 -4.22
N LEU A 563 8.06 5.83 -4.87
CA LEU A 563 9.16 5.03 -5.43
C LEU A 563 10.09 4.45 -4.36
N ASP A 564 10.79 5.31 -3.61
CA ASP A 564 12.07 4.98 -2.96
C ASP A 564 12.17 5.25 -1.45
N TYR A 565 11.10 5.69 -0.77
CA TYR A 565 11.14 5.92 0.68
C TYR A 565 11.39 4.64 1.48
N ASN A 566 11.15 3.46 0.92
CA ASN A 566 11.54 2.20 1.56
C ASN A 566 13.06 2.00 1.65
N LEU A 567 13.84 2.75 0.86
CA LEU A 567 15.30 2.74 0.88
C LEU A 567 15.87 4.00 1.54
N THR A 568 15.29 5.17 1.28
CA THR A 568 15.82 6.45 1.77
C THR A 568 15.31 6.80 3.17
N ALA A 569 14.12 6.34 3.55
CA ALA A 569 13.49 6.60 4.84
C ALA A 569 12.89 5.32 5.48
N PRO A 570 13.68 4.22 5.63
CA PRO A 570 13.18 2.88 5.96
C PRO A 570 12.49 2.77 7.32
N ASP A 571 12.74 3.69 8.24
CA ASP A 571 12.16 3.71 9.59
C ASP A 571 10.88 4.56 9.68
N THR A 572 10.36 5.05 8.55
CA THR A 572 9.18 5.95 8.51
C THR A 572 7.97 5.24 7.91
N GLY A 573 6.76 5.69 8.25
CA GLY A 573 5.53 5.18 7.65
C GLY A 573 5.50 5.24 6.11
N ARG A 574 6.20 6.21 5.52
CA ARG A 574 6.35 6.35 4.06
C ARG A 574 7.06 5.15 3.42
N ALA A 575 7.92 4.45 4.17
CA ALA A 575 8.57 3.24 3.70
C ALA A 575 7.57 2.14 3.35
N ASN A 576 6.44 2.05 4.07
CA ASN A 576 5.42 1.01 3.84
C ASN A 576 4.80 1.09 2.42
N PHE A 577 4.90 2.25 1.78
CA PHE A 577 4.37 2.54 0.45
C PHE A 577 5.44 2.47 -0.67
N GLY A 578 6.72 2.37 -0.31
CA GLY A 578 7.82 2.36 -1.29
C GLY A 578 7.84 1.09 -2.13
N ILE A 579 7.94 1.25 -3.46
CA ILE A 579 7.84 0.13 -4.40
C ILE A 579 9.19 -0.44 -4.87
N LEU A 580 10.31 0.26 -4.69
CA LEU A 580 11.60 -0.27 -5.17
C LEU A 580 11.96 -1.61 -4.51
N ASN A 581 12.40 -2.58 -5.31
CA ASN A 581 12.69 -3.95 -4.87
C ASN A 581 11.48 -4.67 -4.25
N THR A 582 10.29 -4.50 -4.84
CA THR A 582 9.05 -5.13 -4.39
C THR A 582 8.29 -5.74 -5.57
N PRO A 583 7.36 -6.68 -5.31
CA PRO A 583 6.46 -7.21 -6.33
C PRO A 583 5.68 -6.12 -7.08
N THR A 584 5.37 -4.99 -6.44
CA THR A 584 4.70 -3.86 -7.07
C THR A 584 5.56 -3.23 -8.17
N TYR A 585 6.85 -3.02 -7.93
CA TYR A 585 7.77 -2.52 -8.96
C TYR A 585 7.92 -3.53 -10.09
N ASP A 586 8.12 -4.81 -9.75
CA ASP A 586 8.23 -5.86 -10.76
C ASP A 586 6.96 -5.96 -11.60
N ALA A 587 5.78 -5.88 -10.99
CA ALA A 587 4.50 -5.90 -11.67
C ALA A 587 4.29 -4.66 -12.56
N LEU A 588 4.71 -3.47 -12.14
CA LEU A 588 4.64 -2.26 -12.96
C LEU A 588 5.59 -2.31 -14.16
N VAL A 589 6.78 -2.92 -14.01
CA VAL A 589 7.70 -3.16 -15.13
C VAL A 589 7.15 -4.23 -16.08
N THR A 590 6.58 -5.29 -15.53
CA THR A 590 6.14 -6.51 -16.22
C THR A 590 4.79 -6.34 -16.93
N ARG A 591 3.76 -5.87 -16.20
CA ARG A 591 2.40 -5.62 -16.72
C ARG A 591 2.30 -4.25 -17.38
N GLY A 592 3.17 -3.29 -17.05
CA GLY A 592 3.16 -1.95 -17.63
C GLY A 592 2.00 -1.08 -17.18
N LEU A 593 2.19 0.23 -17.29
CA LEU A 593 1.18 1.25 -17.09
C LEU A 593 0.52 1.57 -18.43
N GLY A 594 -0.79 1.35 -18.54
CA GLY A 594 -1.52 1.60 -19.79
C GLY A 594 -1.48 0.45 -20.79
N HIS A 595 -1.32 -0.80 -20.33
CA HIS A 595 -2.01 -1.89 -21.01
C HIS A 595 -3.51 -1.69 -20.77
N GLN A 596 -4.08 -0.78 -21.55
CA GLN A 596 -5.28 -1.18 -22.25
C GLN A 596 -5.04 -2.63 -22.72
N ALA A 597 -5.97 -3.52 -22.39
CA ALA A 597 -6.52 -4.33 -23.45
C ALA A 597 -6.94 -3.34 -24.56
N VAL A 598 -5.99 -2.87 -25.37
CA VAL A 598 -6.34 -2.23 -26.62
C VAL A 598 -6.81 -3.42 -27.41
N ALA A 599 -8.11 -3.69 -27.31
CA ALA A 599 -8.87 -3.98 -28.49
C ALA A 599 -8.62 -2.81 -29.45
N ASP A 600 -7.42 -2.80 -30.04
CA ASP A 600 -7.17 -2.07 -31.26
C ASP A 600 -7.96 -2.87 -32.27
N LEU A 601 -9.26 -2.55 -32.37
CA LEU A 601 -10.09 -2.90 -33.50
C LEU A 601 -9.65 -2.07 -34.72
N SER A 602 -8.34 -1.95 -34.93
CA SER A 602 -7.78 -2.07 -36.26
C SER A 602 -8.24 -3.42 -36.83
N PRO A 603 -8.67 -3.47 -38.09
CA PRO A 603 -9.25 -4.68 -38.66
C PRO A 603 -8.23 -5.81 -38.57
N VAL A 604 -8.56 -6.84 -37.79
CA VAL A 604 -8.03 -8.21 -37.82
C VAL A 604 -6.67 -8.28 -38.52
N ALA A 605 -5.58 -8.06 -37.77
CA ALA A 605 -4.30 -8.59 -38.23
C ALA A 605 -4.48 -10.10 -38.34
N ALA A 606 -4.24 -10.66 -39.53
CA ALA A 606 -4.41 -12.08 -39.85
C ALA A 606 -3.33 -12.95 -39.18
N GLY A 607 -3.01 -12.66 -37.92
CA GLY A 607 -1.91 -13.24 -37.17
C GLY A 607 -2.31 -14.38 -36.24
N SER A 608 -1.30 -15.10 -35.77
CA SER A 608 -1.42 -16.14 -34.75
C SER A 608 -0.80 -15.64 -33.44
N ASP A 609 -1.59 -15.35 -32.43
CA ASP A 609 -1.03 -15.01 -31.11
C ASP A 609 -0.58 -16.29 -30.41
N VAL A 610 0.57 -16.21 -29.74
CA VAL A 610 1.20 -17.37 -29.10
C VAL A 610 1.60 -17.07 -27.66
N VAL A 611 1.26 -17.96 -26.73
CA VAL A 611 1.78 -17.90 -25.35
C VAL A 611 2.83 -18.98 -25.16
N ILE A 612 4.04 -18.58 -24.76
CA ILE A 612 5.12 -19.48 -24.38
C ILE A 612 5.02 -19.76 -22.89
N VAL A 613 4.85 -21.03 -22.53
CA VAL A 613 4.73 -21.50 -21.14
C VAL A 613 5.98 -22.29 -20.79
N LEU A 614 6.79 -21.76 -19.89
CA LEU A 614 8.06 -22.37 -19.49
C LEU A 614 7.98 -22.93 -18.08
N ASP A 615 8.21 -24.24 -17.97
CA ASP A 615 8.47 -24.90 -16.70
C ASP A 615 9.80 -24.39 -16.10
N ILE A 616 9.76 -24.00 -14.83
CA ILE A 616 10.93 -23.57 -14.05
C ILE A 616 11.17 -24.47 -12.83
N SER A 617 10.56 -25.64 -12.79
CA SER A 617 10.74 -26.63 -11.74
C SER A 617 12.21 -27.08 -11.60
N GLY A 618 12.54 -27.67 -10.45
CA GLY A 618 13.93 -28.04 -10.15
C GLY A 618 14.56 -28.99 -11.15
N SER A 619 13.79 -29.82 -11.87
CA SER A 619 14.30 -30.72 -12.92
C SER A 619 14.92 -29.97 -14.09
N MET A 620 14.44 -28.75 -14.39
CA MET A 620 14.97 -27.88 -15.44
C MET A 620 16.42 -27.41 -15.19
N ALA A 621 16.96 -27.68 -14.00
CA ALA A 621 18.37 -27.44 -13.68
C ALA A 621 19.31 -28.56 -14.15
N ALA A 622 18.81 -29.63 -14.78
CA ALA A 622 19.63 -30.73 -15.27
C ALA A 622 20.62 -30.27 -16.36
N GLU A 623 21.85 -30.78 -16.27
CA GLU A 623 23.00 -30.39 -17.11
C GLU A 623 23.13 -31.24 -18.39
N ASP A 624 22.09 -31.98 -18.80
CA ASP A 624 22.05 -32.68 -20.10
C ASP A 624 21.83 -31.70 -21.28
N PHE A 625 21.55 -30.44 -20.99
CA PHE A 625 21.68 -29.32 -21.93
C PHE A 625 22.74 -28.38 -21.38
N ALA A 626 23.49 -27.70 -22.24
CA ALA A 626 24.50 -26.73 -21.80
C ALA A 626 23.89 -25.31 -21.73
N PRO A 627 24.04 -24.57 -20.61
CA PRO A 627 24.60 -25.01 -19.32
C PRO A 627 23.63 -25.87 -18.49
N ASN A 628 22.32 -25.72 -18.69
CA ASN A 628 21.27 -26.61 -18.19
C ASN A 628 20.02 -26.48 -19.10
N ARG A 629 18.98 -27.29 -18.88
CA ARG A 629 17.74 -27.27 -19.68
C ARG A 629 17.08 -25.91 -19.71
N LEU A 630 16.98 -25.21 -18.57
CA LEU A 630 16.36 -23.89 -18.49
C LEU A 630 17.09 -22.86 -19.37
N GLU A 631 18.40 -22.74 -19.22
CA GLU A 631 19.20 -21.74 -19.94
C GLU A 631 19.29 -22.05 -21.45
N ALA A 632 19.35 -23.33 -21.82
CA ALA A 632 19.26 -23.72 -23.23
C ALA A 632 17.89 -23.36 -23.83
N THR A 633 16.82 -23.54 -23.06
CA THR A 633 15.46 -23.18 -23.47
C THR A 633 15.28 -21.68 -23.62
N LYS A 634 15.77 -20.88 -22.66
CA LYS A 634 15.78 -19.40 -22.73
C LYS A 634 16.47 -18.91 -24.00
N SER A 635 17.60 -19.52 -24.38
CA SER A 635 18.34 -19.16 -25.60
C SER A 635 17.52 -19.38 -26.87
N VAL A 636 16.73 -20.46 -26.94
CA VAL A 636 15.85 -20.74 -28.09
C VAL A 636 14.62 -19.81 -28.10
N ILE A 637 14.06 -19.53 -26.92
CA ILE A 637 12.93 -18.59 -26.79
C ILE A 637 13.34 -17.19 -27.25
N HIS A 638 14.53 -16.71 -26.89
CA HIS A 638 15.08 -15.44 -27.39
C HIS A 638 15.07 -15.37 -28.92
N ASN A 639 15.60 -16.41 -29.58
CA ASN A 639 15.62 -16.46 -31.03
C ASN A 639 14.20 -16.50 -31.63
N PHE A 640 13.27 -17.20 -30.99
CA PHE A 640 11.87 -17.20 -31.41
C PHE A 640 11.20 -15.82 -31.26
N VAL A 641 11.40 -15.14 -30.13
CA VAL A 641 10.92 -13.77 -29.90
C VAL A 641 11.45 -12.81 -30.96
N ASP A 642 12.72 -12.94 -31.34
CA ASP A 642 13.34 -12.11 -32.36
C ASP A 642 12.76 -12.39 -33.76
N THR A 643 12.58 -13.66 -34.10
CA THR A 643 12.25 -14.08 -35.48
C THR A 643 10.76 -14.16 -35.78
N TYR A 644 9.90 -14.35 -34.78
CA TYR A 644 8.45 -14.42 -34.96
C TYR A 644 7.87 -13.02 -35.23
N GLN A 645 7.04 -12.90 -36.27
CA GLN A 645 6.45 -11.63 -36.74
C GLN A 645 4.95 -11.74 -37.03
N ASP A 646 4.40 -12.94 -36.97
CA ASP A 646 3.04 -13.24 -37.44
C ASP A 646 1.98 -13.09 -36.34
N GLY A 647 2.33 -12.58 -35.16
CA GLY A 647 1.40 -12.28 -34.08
C GLY A 647 2.10 -11.84 -32.81
N ASN A 648 1.31 -11.61 -31.76
CA ASN A 648 1.81 -11.22 -30.46
C ASN A 648 2.34 -12.44 -29.70
N ILE A 649 3.33 -12.22 -28.84
CA ILE A 649 3.91 -13.26 -28.01
C ILE A 649 3.60 -12.94 -26.56
N GLY A 650 2.94 -13.86 -25.87
CA GLY A 650 2.84 -13.89 -24.42
C GLY A 650 3.90 -14.83 -23.86
N TYR A 651 4.29 -14.61 -22.61
CA TYR A 651 5.29 -15.43 -21.93
C TYR A 651 4.87 -15.65 -20.49
N MET A 652 4.93 -16.89 -20.02
CA MET A 652 4.66 -17.22 -18.63
C MET A 652 5.58 -18.31 -18.11
N THR A 653 5.80 -18.31 -16.80
CA THR A 653 6.56 -19.35 -16.11
C THR A 653 5.71 -20.04 -15.06
N PHE A 654 5.95 -21.33 -14.86
CA PHE A 654 5.25 -22.12 -13.84
C PHE A 654 6.15 -23.18 -13.21
N ALA A 655 5.79 -23.60 -12.01
CA ALA A 655 6.33 -24.76 -11.33
C ALA A 655 5.17 -25.50 -10.63
N GLY A 656 5.18 -25.62 -9.29
CA GLY A 656 4.04 -26.12 -8.53
C GLY A 656 2.80 -25.20 -8.58
N GLN A 657 2.99 -23.98 -9.07
CA GLN A 657 1.98 -22.95 -9.33
C GLN A 657 2.46 -22.04 -10.46
N VAL A 658 1.57 -21.19 -10.99
CA VAL A 658 1.95 -20.12 -11.93
C VAL A 658 2.77 -19.05 -11.20
N VAL A 659 3.87 -18.61 -11.81
CA VAL A 659 4.85 -17.71 -11.16
C VAL A 659 4.88 -16.32 -11.80
N SER A 660 4.90 -16.24 -13.13
CA SER A 660 4.90 -14.96 -13.84
C SER A 660 4.13 -15.06 -15.16
N ARG A 661 3.57 -13.94 -15.62
CA ARG A 661 2.82 -13.84 -16.88
C ARG A 661 3.00 -12.48 -17.54
N ILE A 662 3.24 -12.49 -18.84
CA ILE A 662 3.25 -11.37 -19.77
C ILE A 662 2.17 -11.65 -20.80
N GLN A 663 1.16 -10.79 -20.86
CA GLN A 663 0.10 -10.90 -21.87
C GLN A 663 0.69 -10.80 -23.29
N PRO A 664 0.05 -11.41 -24.31
CA PRO A 664 0.50 -11.30 -25.68
C PRO A 664 0.79 -9.85 -26.09
N THR A 665 2.05 -9.58 -26.45
CA THR A 665 2.53 -8.24 -26.81
C THR A 665 3.45 -8.29 -28.03
N THR A 666 3.64 -7.14 -28.68
CA THR A 666 4.65 -6.93 -29.73
C THR A 666 5.99 -6.43 -29.18
N ASP A 667 6.08 -6.18 -27.87
CA ASP A 667 7.26 -5.61 -27.22
C ASP A 667 8.36 -6.66 -27.05
N LYS A 668 9.25 -6.75 -28.04
CA LYS A 668 10.37 -7.70 -28.06
C LYS A 668 11.41 -7.45 -26.98
N GLU A 669 11.61 -6.19 -26.59
CA GLU A 669 12.57 -5.85 -25.53
C GLU A 669 12.04 -6.30 -24.16
N LEU A 670 10.75 -6.13 -23.89
CA LEU A 670 10.08 -6.66 -22.70
C LEU A 670 10.18 -8.19 -22.63
N LEU A 671 9.87 -8.87 -23.75
CA LEU A 671 9.93 -10.33 -23.84
C LEU A 671 11.35 -10.88 -23.66
N ALA A 672 12.35 -10.25 -24.28
CA ALA A 672 13.75 -10.63 -24.04
C ALA A 672 14.15 -10.41 -22.57
N GLY A 673 13.76 -9.28 -21.98
CA GLY A 673 14.06 -8.97 -20.59
C GLY A 673 13.44 -9.95 -19.59
N ILE A 674 12.18 -10.35 -19.77
CA ILE A 674 11.53 -11.31 -18.87
C ILE A 674 12.13 -12.73 -19.00
N VAL A 675 12.51 -13.11 -20.22
CA VAL A 675 13.19 -14.39 -20.48
C VAL A 675 14.52 -14.39 -19.72
N ASP A 676 15.31 -13.32 -19.80
CA ASP A 676 16.58 -13.19 -19.06
C ASP A 676 16.41 -13.28 -17.54
N LEU A 677 15.34 -12.67 -17.01
CA LEU A 677 15.01 -12.68 -15.57
C LEU A 677 14.46 -14.03 -15.08
N THR A 678 14.11 -14.95 -15.99
CA THR A 678 13.58 -16.26 -15.61
C THR A 678 14.65 -17.09 -14.92
N LYS A 679 14.30 -17.60 -13.73
CA LYS A 679 15.14 -18.41 -12.84
C LYS A 679 14.40 -19.68 -12.44
N LEU A 680 15.13 -20.65 -11.89
CA LEU A 680 14.54 -21.86 -11.33
C LEU A 680 13.68 -21.53 -10.10
N ALA A 681 12.64 -22.33 -9.86
CA ALA A 681 11.69 -22.15 -8.77
C ALA A 681 12.38 -22.05 -7.39
N TRP A 682 13.39 -22.87 -7.14
CA TRP A 682 14.12 -22.83 -5.87
C TRP A 682 14.99 -21.57 -5.70
N ASP A 683 15.38 -20.89 -6.80
CA ASP A 683 16.23 -19.69 -6.74
C ASP A 683 15.39 -18.45 -6.35
N ILE A 684 14.07 -18.58 -6.45
CA ILE A 684 13.07 -17.59 -6.05
C ILE A 684 12.27 -18.04 -4.82
N GLY A 685 12.72 -19.08 -4.12
CA GLY A 685 12.15 -19.52 -2.84
C GLY A 685 10.84 -20.30 -2.95
N LEU A 686 10.54 -20.90 -4.11
CA LEU A 686 9.36 -21.74 -4.32
C LEU A 686 9.70 -23.23 -4.19
N ASP A 687 8.72 -23.98 -3.67
CA ASP A 687 8.79 -25.43 -3.59
C ASP A 687 8.79 -26.08 -4.99
N SER A 688 9.44 -27.23 -5.10
CA SER A 688 9.49 -28.00 -6.35
C SER A 688 8.14 -28.62 -6.67
N GLY A 689 7.70 -28.50 -7.92
CA GLY A 689 6.51 -29.15 -8.45
C GLY A 689 6.30 -28.74 -9.91
N THR A 690 5.43 -29.48 -10.61
CA THR A 690 5.09 -29.23 -12.01
C THR A 690 3.57 -29.34 -12.17
N ALA A 691 2.90 -28.19 -12.22
CA ALA A 691 1.44 -28.04 -12.33
C ALA A 691 1.05 -27.73 -13.79
N ILE A 692 1.06 -28.76 -14.65
CA ILE A 692 0.82 -28.63 -16.09
C ILE A 692 -0.60 -28.12 -16.38
N GLY A 693 -1.61 -28.64 -15.68
CA GLY A 693 -3.00 -28.24 -15.92
C GLY A 693 -3.29 -26.80 -15.53
N ASP A 694 -2.74 -26.33 -14.40
CA ASP A 694 -2.88 -24.93 -13.96
C ASP A 694 -2.13 -23.99 -14.91
N GLY A 695 -0.89 -24.35 -15.30
CA GLY A 695 -0.11 -23.59 -16.27
C GLY A 695 -0.81 -23.47 -17.63
N LEU A 696 -1.44 -24.56 -18.10
CA LEU A 696 -2.19 -24.55 -19.35
C LEU A 696 -3.48 -23.73 -19.24
N SER A 697 -4.17 -23.79 -18.09
CA SER A 697 -5.39 -23.01 -17.84
C SER A 697 -5.10 -21.51 -17.87
N GLU A 698 -4.03 -21.05 -17.23
CA GLU A 698 -3.65 -19.63 -17.27
C GLU A 698 -3.26 -19.20 -18.69
N ALA A 699 -2.52 -20.03 -19.44
CA ALA A 699 -2.18 -19.72 -20.83
C ALA A 699 -3.42 -19.56 -21.72
N ILE A 700 -4.46 -20.37 -21.49
CA ILE A 700 -5.76 -20.26 -22.16
C ILE A 700 -6.44 -18.93 -21.81
N ASP A 701 -6.44 -18.54 -20.53
CA ASP A 701 -7.05 -17.28 -20.09
C ASP A 701 -6.31 -16.06 -20.65
N MET A 702 -4.98 -16.11 -20.74
CA MET A 702 -4.16 -15.07 -21.39
C MET A 702 -4.53 -14.91 -22.88
N LEU A 703 -4.76 -16.01 -23.59
CA LEU A 703 -5.13 -15.99 -25.01
C LEU A 703 -6.58 -15.53 -25.23
N GLN A 704 -7.51 -15.83 -24.33
CA GLN A 704 -8.89 -15.34 -24.43
C GLN A 704 -9.00 -13.81 -24.39
N LEU A 705 -8.01 -13.12 -23.83
CA LEU A 705 -7.93 -11.67 -23.83
C LEU A 705 -7.36 -11.10 -25.14
N SER A 706 -6.82 -11.93 -26.03
CA SER A 706 -6.28 -11.53 -27.33
C SER A 706 -7.39 -11.45 -28.40
N PRO A 707 -7.38 -10.41 -29.27
CA PRO A 707 -8.29 -10.31 -30.40
C PRO A 707 -7.87 -11.16 -31.63
N ALA A 708 -6.82 -11.97 -31.54
CA ALA A 708 -6.29 -12.73 -32.69
C ALA A 708 -7.21 -13.88 -33.12
N ASN A 709 -7.32 -14.08 -34.44
CA ASN A 709 -8.15 -15.15 -35.03
C ASN A 709 -7.56 -16.55 -34.86
N ARG A 710 -6.24 -16.65 -34.67
CA ARG A 710 -5.52 -17.90 -34.46
C ARG A 710 -4.74 -17.77 -33.17
N GLN A 711 -4.83 -18.77 -32.31
CA GLN A 711 -4.24 -18.74 -30.98
C GLN A 711 -3.53 -20.06 -30.72
N ALA A 712 -2.36 -19.99 -30.10
CA ALA A 712 -1.58 -21.18 -29.79
C ALA A 712 -0.80 -21.05 -28.48
N VAL A 713 -0.53 -22.20 -27.86
CA VAL A 713 0.35 -22.31 -26.69
C VAL A 713 1.57 -23.13 -27.09
N ILE A 714 2.77 -22.66 -26.76
CA ILE A 714 4.00 -23.45 -26.79
C ILE A 714 4.35 -23.78 -25.35
N PHE A 715 4.07 -25.02 -24.94
CA PHE A 715 4.21 -25.47 -23.58
C PHE A 715 5.48 -26.31 -23.43
N ILE A 716 6.40 -25.88 -22.57
CA ILE A 716 7.73 -26.46 -22.44
C ILE A 716 7.90 -27.01 -21.03
N THR A 717 8.18 -28.30 -20.91
CA THR A 717 8.36 -28.97 -19.61
C THR A 717 9.29 -30.18 -19.74
N ASP A 718 9.93 -30.55 -18.65
CA ASP A 718 10.74 -31.76 -18.54
C ASP A 718 10.24 -32.74 -17.47
N GLY A 719 9.02 -32.50 -16.96
CA GLY A 719 8.47 -33.20 -15.82
C GLY A 719 7.14 -33.92 -16.07
N THR A 720 6.67 -34.58 -15.01
CA THR A 720 5.32 -35.16 -14.91
C THR A 720 4.42 -34.23 -14.10
N ASN A 721 3.14 -34.19 -14.43
CA ASN A 721 2.18 -33.42 -13.62
C ASN A 721 2.08 -34.03 -12.21
N ASN A 722 2.63 -33.35 -11.21
CA ASN A 722 2.70 -33.83 -9.83
C ASN A 722 2.23 -32.79 -8.80
N ALA A 723 1.77 -31.63 -9.29
CA ALA A 723 1.21 -30.53 -8.52
C ALA A 723 0.01 -29.92 -9.27
N GLY A 724 -0.61 -28.89 -8.68
CA GLY A 724 -1.73 -28.18 -9.26
C GLY A 724 -3.11 -28.75 -8.92
N GLN A 725 -4.15 -27.97 -9.21
CA GLN A 725 -5.55 -28.32 -8.93
C GLN A 725 -6.31 -28.79 -10.17
N VAL A 726 -5.84 -28.41 -11.36
CA VAL A 726 -6.47 -28.76 -12.64
C VAL A 726 -5.75 -29.95 -13.27
N GLU A 727 -6.54 -30.95 -13.65
CA GLU A 727 -6.05 -32.09 -14.43
C GLU A 727 -5.63 -31.64 -15.85
N PRO A 728 -4.44 -32.02 -16.37
CA PRO A 728 -3.94 -31.50 -17.65
C PRO A 728 -4.86 -31.72 -18.84
N LEU A 729 -5.52 -32.89 -18.92
CA LEU A 729 -6.48 -33.19 -19.99
C LEU A 729 -7.80 -32.44 -19.86
N THR A 730 -8.12 -31.90 -18.69
CA THR A 730 -9.28 -31.00 -18.53
C THR A 730 -8.96 -29.65 -19.16
N ALA A 731 -7.80 -29.07 -18.85
CA ALA A 731 -7.34 -27.82 -19.47
C ALA A 731 -7.21 -27.96 -21.00
N ALA A 732 -6.66 -29.08 -21.49
CA ALA A 732 -6.56 -29.35 -22.93
C ALA A 732 -7.93 -29.40 -23.64
N LYS A 733 -8.97 -29.93 -22.98
CA LYS A 733 -10.33 -29.93 -23.53
C LYS A 733 -10.92 -28.53 -23.60
N GLU A 734 -10.62 -27.66 -22.65
CA GLU A 734 -11.05 -26.26 -22.71
C GLU A 734 -10.33 -25.51 -23.84
N ALA A 735 -9.00 -25.68 -23.99
CA ALA A 735 -8.26 -25.13 -25.14
C ALA A 735 -8.87 -25.55 -26.48
N ALA A 736 -9.20 -26.84 -26.63
CA ALA A 736 -9.81 -27.37 -27.85
C ALA A 736 -11.19 -26.76 -28.16
N LYS A 737 -12.00 -26.45 -27.15
CA LYS A 737 -13.30 -25.77 -27.36
C LYS A 737 -13.14 -24.34 -27.84
N LEU A 738 -12.02 -23.70 -27.49
CA LEU A 738 -11.69 -22.32 -27.84
C LEU A 738 -10.85 -22.23 -29.13
N ASP A 739 -10.63 -23.35 -29.82
CA ASP A 739 -9.78 -23.44 -31.02
C ASP A 739 -8.32 -22.99 -30.77
N ILE A 740 -7.85 -23.15 -29.54
CA ILE A 740 -6.46 -22.87 -29.13
C ILE A 740 -5.62 -24.14 -29.34
N ARG A 741 -4.65 -24.08 -30.25
CA ARG A 741 -3.71 -25.19 -30.52
C ARG A 741 -2.61 -25.24 -29.47
N VAL A 742 -2.31 -26.41 -28.92
CA VAL A 742 -1.26 -26.56 -27.90
C VAL A 742 -0.12 -27.42 -28.44
N TYR A 743 1.05 -26.82 -28.59
CA TYR A 743 2.31 -27.49 -28.92
C TYR A 743 3.02 -27.86 -27.63
N MET A 744 3.21 -29.16 -27.39
CA MET A 744 3.88 -29.66 -26.19
C MET A 744 5.33 -29.98 -26.53
N VAL A 745 6.29 -29.41 -25.80
CA VAL A 745 7.73 -29.59 -26.01
C VAL A 745 8.34 -30.21 -24.75
N GLY A 746 8.67 -31.50 -24.83
CA GLY A 746 9.40 -32.21 -23.78
C GLY A 746 10.91 -32.00 -23.90
N VAL A 747 11.55 -31.45 -22.87
CA VAL A 747 13.00 -31.11 -22.91
C VAL A 747 13.81 -32.04 -22.00
N ALA A 748 14.38 -33.12 -22.56
CA ALA A 748 15.34 -33.97 -21.83
C ALA A 748 16.01 -34.96 -22.78
N GLN A 749 17.29 -35.26 -22.53
CA GLN A 749 17.96 -36.44 -23.11
C GLN A 749 17.31 -37.74 -22.63
N GLU A 750 17.53 -38.84 -23.37
CA GLU A 750 17.10 -40.18 -22.96
C GLU A 750 17.97 -40.76 -21.83
N ALA A 751 19.23 -40.34 -21.77
CA ALA A 751 20.17 -40.80 -20.75
C ALA A 751 19.99 -40.04 -19.42
N PRO A 752 20.32 -40.66 -18.27
CA PRO A 752 20.28 -39.97 -16.99
C PRO A 752 21.18 -38.74 -16.98
N ALA A 753 20.63 -37.64 -16.47
CA ALA A 753 21.26 -36.34 -16.44
C ALA A 753 21.78 -36.00 -15.04
N ARG A 754 22.88 -35.26 -14.98
CA ARG A 754 23.39 -34.71 -13.73
C ARG A 754 22.56 -33.50 -13.32
N LEU A 755 22.04 -33.52 -12.10
CA LEU A 755 21.27 -32.44 -11.48
C LEU A 755 21.99 -31.95 -10.23
N VAL A 756 22.24 -30.65 -10.14
CA VAL A 756 22.90 -30.02 -8.99
C VAL A 756 21.87 -29.21 -8.20
N PHE A 757 21.70 -29.53 -6.92
CA PHE A 757 20.75 -28.87 -6.03
C PHE A 757 21.38 -27.65 -5.33
N PRO A 758 20.54 -26.74 -4.77
CA PRO A 758 21.04 -25.54 -4.07
C PRO A 758 21.99 -25.81 -2.89
N ASP A 759 21.89 -26.98 -2.25
CA ASP A 759 22.79 -27.38 -1.16
C ASP A 759 24.14 -27.95 -1.65
N GLY A 760 24.37 -27.93 -2.96
CA GLY A 760 25.57 -28.43 -3.61
C GLY A 760 25.61 -29.94 -3.82
N ARG A 761 24.57 -30.68 -3.41
CA ARG A 761 24.49 -32.12 -3.75
C ARG A 761 24.28 -32.26 -5.26
N ALA A 762 24.87 -33.30 -5.85
CA ALA A 762 24.66 -33.65 -7.24
C ALA A 762 24.16 -35.09 -7.35
N GLU A 763 23.11 -35.30 -8.12
CA GLU A 763 22.51 -36.61 -8.39
C GLU A 763 22.44 -36.85 -9.89
N TYR A 764 22.51 -38.11 -10.31
CA TYR A 764 22.12 -38.51 -11.66
C TYR A 764 20.68 -39.03 -11.60
N ARG A 765 19.80 -38.42 -12.38
CA ARG A 765 18.39 -38.81 -12.45
C ARG A 765 18.02 -39.19 -13.87
N ASP A 766 17.24 -40.25 -13.99
CA ASP A 766 16.59 -40.59 -15.26
C ASP A 766 15.57 -39.50 -15.62
N PRO A 767 15.36 -39.23 -16.92
CA PRO A 767 14.35 -38.26 -17.36
C PRO A 767 12.93 -38.75 -17.03
N GLU A 768 12.17 -37.96 -16.26
CA GLU A 768 10.80 -38.29 -15.83
C GLU A 768 9.75 -37.54 -16.66
N ILE A 769 9.84 -37.60 -17.99
CA ILE A 769 8.86 -36.95 -18.89
C ILE A 769 7.67 -37.87 -19.14
N ASP A 770 6.45 -37.39 -18.87
CA ASP A 770 5.20 -38.09 -19.19
C ASP A 770 4.77 -37.84 -20.65
N GLU A 771 5.48 -38.44 -21.59
CA GLU A 771 5.20 -38.25 -23.02
C GLU A 771 3.77 -38.63 -23.41
N ALA A 772 3.15 -39.58 -22.70
CA ALA A 772 1.79 -40.00 -22.97
C ALA A 772 0.79 -38.87 -22.68
N THR A 773 0.91 -38.21 -21.54
CA THR A 773 0.07 -37.05 -21.20
C THR A 773 0.36 -35.86 -22.11
N LEU A 774 1.63 -35.53 -22.38
CA LEU A 774 1.99 -34.43 -23.28
C LEU A 774 1.45 -34.67 -24.70
N THR A 775 1.59 -35.89 -25.22
CA THR A 775 1.03 -36.28 -26.53
C THR A 775 -0.50 -36.19 -26.54
N ALA A 776 -1.16 -36.58 -25.45
CA ALA A 776 -2.61 -36.51 -25.36
C ALA A 776 -3.14 -35.07 -25.33
N ILE A 777 -2.44 -34.14 -24.66
CA ILE A 777 -2.77 -32.70 -24.66
C ILE A 777 -2.65 -32.11 -26.06
N ALA A 778 -1.52 -32.35 -26.74
CA ALA A 778 -1.28 -31.85 -28.09
C ALA A 778 -2.36 -32.36 -29.08
N ASN A 779 -2.61 -33.68 -29.08
CA ASN A 779 -3.62 -34.29 -29.95
C ASN A 779 -5.04 -33.78 -29.68
N ALA A 780 -5.38 -33.51 -28.41
CA ALA A 780 -6.72 -33.03 -28.05
C ALA A 780 -7.02 -31.64 -28.63
N THR A 781 -5.99 -30.83 -28.88
CA THR A 781 -6.10 -29.43 -29.32
C THR A 781 -5.72 -29.23 -30.79
N GLY A 782 -5.34 -30.30 -31.50
CA GLY A 782 -4.86 -30.22 -32.88
C GLY A 782 -3.46 -29.61 -33.02
N GLY A 783 -2.68 -29.58 -31.93
CA GLY A 783 -1.24 -29.29 -31.96
C GLY A 783 -0.39 -30.56 -32.01
N ASP A 784 0.93 -30.38 -31.92
CA ASP A 784 1.90 -31.49 -31.99
C ASP A 784 2.73 -31.61 -30.71
N TYR A 785 3.10 -32.84 -30.37
CA TYR A 785 4.09 -33.12 -29.34
C TYR A 785 5.48 -33.28 -29.96
N PHE A 786 6.47 -32.63 -29.36
CA PHE A 786 7.86 -32.72 -29.74
C PHE A 786 8.74 -33.13 -28.56
N ARG A 787 9.74 -33.96 -28.83
CA ARG A 787 10.81 -34.31 -27.88
C ARG A 787 12.11 -33.65 -28.29
N ALA A 788 12.61 -32.73 -27.48
CA ALA A 788 13.92 -32.13 -27.62
C ALA A 788 14.96 -32.90 -26.80
N VAL A 789 15.93 -33.50 -27.48
CA VAL A 789 17.04 -34.25 -26.85
C VAL A 789 18.34 -33.44 -26.77
N ASP A 790 18.43 -32.31 -27.48
CA ASP A 790 19.53 -31.37 -27.38
C ASP A 790 19.08 -29.97 -27.83
N ALA A 791 19.94 -28.96 -27.65
CA ALA A 791 19.62 -27.57 -27.97
C ALA A 791 19.37 -27.35 -29.48
N ALA A 792 19.99 -28.14 -30.36
CA ALA A 792 19.81 -28.02 -31.81
C ALA A 792 18.44 -28.58 -32.24
N ALA A 793 18.02 -29.70 -31.65
CA ALA A 793 16.69 -30.25 -31.80
C ALA A 793 15.64 -29.26 -31.27
N LEU A 794 15.85 -28.67 -30.09
CA LEU A 794 14.96 -27.66 -29.53
C LEU A 794 14.78 -26.45 -30.45
N GLN A 795 15.89 -25.93 -31.00
CA GLN A 795 15.86 -24.85 -31.99
C GLN A 795 15.08 -25.23 -33.25
N THR A 796 15.30 -26.45 -33.78
CA THR A 796 14.59 -26.96 -34.96
C THR A 796 13.08 -27.08 -34.71
N ILE A 797 12.69 -27.50 -33.50
CA ILE A 797 11.28 -27.60 -33.10
C ILE A 797 10.61 -26.21 -33.10
N PHE A 798 11.25 -25.21 -32.51
CA PHE A 798 10.71 -23.84 -32.50
C PHE A 798 10.60 -23.23 -33.91
N GLU A 799 11.55 -23.52 -34.79
CA GLU A 799 11.46 -23.12 -36.20
C GLU A 799 10.30 -23.81 -36.94
N GLN A 800 10.01 -25.07 -36.62
CA GLN A 800 8.88 -25.80 -37.17
C GLN A 800 7.56 -25.21 -36.68
N ILE A 801 7.42 -25.01 -35.36
CA ILE A 801 6.24 -24.39 -34.76
C ILE A 801 6.00 -23.00 -35.35
N GLY A 802 7.05 -22.17 -35.46
CA GLY A 802 6.95 -20.85 -36.09
C GLY A 802 6.37 -20.90 -37.50
N LYS A 803 6.81 -21.84 -38.35
CA LYS A 803 6.26 -22.04 -39.71
C LYS A 803 4.79 -22.48 -39.68
N ASP A 804 4.42 -23.37 -38.76
CA ASP A 804 3.05 -23.86 -38.64
C ASP A 804 2.09 -22.77 -38.15
N LEU A 805 2.55 -21.88 -37.27
CA LEU A 805 1.82 -20.67 -36.85
C LEU A 805 1.70 -19.64 -37.98
N SER A 806 2.71 -19.56 -38.85
CA SER A 806 2.76 -18.66 -40.01
C SER A 806 1.84 -19.12 -41.16
N THR A 807 1.45 -20.39 -41.17
CA THR A 807 0.64 -20.97 -42.25
C THR A 807 -0.86 -20.76 -41.97
N PRO A 808 -1.63 -20.14 -42.90
CA PRO A 808 -3.05 -19.81 -42.71
C PRO A 808 -3.95 -20.98 -42.35
#